data_AF-A0A8X7NN47-F1
#
_entry.id   AF-A0A8X7NN47-F1
#
_cell.length_a   1.000
_cell.length_b   1.000
_cell.length_c   1.000
_cell.angle_alpha   90.00
_cell.angle_beta   90.00
_cell.angle_gamma   90.00
#
_symmetry.space_group_name_H-M   'P 1'
#
loop_
_entity.id
_entity.type
_entity.pdbx_description
1 polymer ?
#
loop_
_entity_poly.entity_id
_entity_poly.type
_entity_poly.pdbx_seq_one_letter_code
_entity_poly.pdbx_strand_id
1 'polypeptide(L)'
;MSYKLSSTLTGHEQDVRGLASSTIGDEPMIVSVSRDSTTRVWNQVNTSSDSDSKILFHSPTKSFINSVAIVEPNGVGEKLAASGGQDTMIYLSDLHSIDSTDLDQDGKYQLIGHEGNVCAMDFAHGEFISSSWDGTAIVWNLQEFVPKFILQGHESSVWDCKIVNNKNQFLTASADKSIRLWQGDHEIQKFLGHTDVVRKLLILPGGNQFVSSANDGTIKVWDLQTGRILKTLFGHDSFVYDLALLPNGNLVSTGEDRTVRIWDLSKGEALQVITLPCISVWCVTVLNNGDFAVGGSDNLIRVFTSVSDRVASQEELKAFTEAVQSSSISEQSLDDLKKTDIPGIEALSKPGKKEGATIMVKTANGTIEAHQWSSGEWHKIGDVVGGASSTKKQVYEGKEYDYVFDVDIKDGEPPLKLPYNLNQNPYTVAEKFLADNELPSSYTDEVVRFLETNTAGARLSEDAAADANSAHSSTSALVNDPYSDAYVRQHQHQGKPESHPSATSIIPEKQFIAYKEFKKESILNGLKKLNASQETNQFTPDELSTFESLVSNLSSDGAIELILQYATKIISSWETSSKLIGFDLIRLAIPKITAHDFLTKETIAESVSNSIESGLEVVDSSSATLFMMIIKVLINFIDGAGFIQAFIDPFEGDSAKYIYNTSFSHILSQVGDKTTKLDSSAKLYSAAITALATLVYDLSTIQLKTTGLNCHSSTSAAPVLDLVEKIGDVVVSSSAEAGYRLAIAYGNFKYANAYSNAGAAPPPQWLKKWNELYSSKEKRFSDLAQDLALL
;
A
#
# COMPACT_ATOMS: atom_id res chain seq x y z
N MET A 1 8.21 -35.67 18.14
CA MET A 1 7.73 -36.09 16.81
C MET A 1 8.00 -34.93 15.86
N SER A 2 8.49 -35.19 14.66
CA SER A 2 8.78 -34.17 13.65
C SER A 2 7.52 -33.93 12.80
N TYR A 3 7.27 -32.66 12.46
CA TYR A 3 6.20 -32.26 11.54
C TYR A 3 6.66 -32.44 10.09
N LYS A 4 5.79 -32.99 9.25
CA LYS A 4 6.01 -33.22 7.82
C LYS A 4 4.85 -32.64 7.02
N LEU A 5 5.09 -32.36 5.74
CA LEU A 5 4.03 -31.89 4.84
C LEU A 5 2.89 -32.92 4.81
N SER A 6 1.67 -32.42 4.99
CA SER A 6 0.43 -33.19 4.91
C SER A 6 -0.30 -32.92 3.60
N SER A 7 -0.45 -31.64 3.23
CA SER A 7 -1.03 -31.24 1.95
C SER A 7 -0.55 -29.84 1.55
N THR A 8 -0.67 -29.53 0.26
CA THR A 8 -0.49 -28.18 -0.29
C THR A 8 -1.80 -27.76 -0.91
N LEU A 9 -2.35 -26.62 -0.47
CA LEU A 9 -3.59 -26.07 -0.99
C LEU A 9 -3.29 -24.99 -2.01
N THR A 10 -3.94 -25.08 -3.17
CA THR A 10 -3.77 -24.21 -4.34
C THR A 10 -5.09 -23.50 -4.64
N GLY A 11 -5.04 -22.20 -4.95
CA GLY A 11 -6.24 -21.47 -5.33
C GLY A 11 -6.10 -19.95 -5.31
N HIS A 12 -5.25 -19.41 -4.44
CA HIS A 12 -4.91 -17.99 -4.49
C HIS A 12 -3.99 -17.67 -5.66
N GLU A 13 -4.06 -16.44 -6.16
CA GLU A 13 -3.22 -15.98 -7.28
C GLU A 13 -2.00 -15.17 -6.81
N GLN A 14 -2.03 -14.67 -5.57
CA GLN A 14 -0.96 -13.91 -4.93
C GLN A 14 -0.73 -14.37 -3.49
N ASP A 15 0.24 -13.77 -2.80
CA ASP A 15 0.65 -14.09 -1.43
C ASP A 15 -0.52 -14.33 -0.49
N VAL A 16 -0.42 -15.40 0.28
CA VAL A 16 -1.36 -15.67 1.37
C VAL A 16 -0.89 -14.93 2.61
N ARG A 17 -1.65 -13.90 3.02
CA ARG A 17 -1.24 -12.92 4.02
C ARG A 17 -1.76 -13.21 5.42
N GLY A 18 -2.90 -13.88 5.52
CA GLY A 18 -3.50 -14.24 6.80
C GLY A 18 -4.19 -15.59 6.71
N LEU A 19 -4.15 -16.32 7.82
CA LEU A 19 -4.84 -17.58 8.01
C LEU A 19 -5.59 -17.57 9.33
N ALA A 20 -6.80 -18.12 9.33
CA ALA A 20 -7.55 -18.43 10.53
C ALA A 20 -8.07 -19.87 10.45
N SER A 21 -8.17 -20.54 11.59
CA SER A 21 -8.68 -21.90 11.69
C SER A 21 -10.09 -21.90 12.28
N SER A 22 -10.94 -22.80 11.79
CA SER A 22 -12.23 -23.12 12.38
C SER A 22 -12.52 -24.61 12.11
N THR A 23 -13.77 -25.04 12.28
CA THR A 23 -14.18 -26.43 12.10
C THR A 23 -15.49 -26.54 11.34
N ILE A 24 -15.64 -27.60 10.56
CA ILE A 24 -16.91 -28.07 10.00
C ILE A 24 -17.20 -29.44 10.61
N GLY A 25 -18.15 -29.50 11.53
CA GLY A 25 -18.25 -30.65 12.43
C GLY A 25 -16.96 -30.76 13.25
N ASP A 26 -16.31 -31.93 13.19
CA ASP A 26 -15.04 -32.20 13.86
C ASP A 26 -13.81 -32.00 12.95
N GLU A 27 -14.01 -31.78 11.64
CA GLU A 27 -12.94 -31.64 10.68
C GLU A 27 -12.36 -30.21 10.64
N PRO A 28 -11.04 -30.07 10.42
CA PRO A 28 -10.40 -28.76 10.31
C PRO A 28 -10.87 -27.99 9.08
N MET A 29 -11.16 -26.71 9.27
CA MET A 29 -11.42 -25.75 8.21
C MET A 29 -10.41 -24.61 8.29
N ILE A 30 -9.88 -24.18 7.15
CA ILE A 30 -9.02 -23.00 7.05
C ILE A 30 -9.79 -21.88 6.36
N VAL A 31 -9.58 -20.65 6.82
CA VAL A 31 -9.96 -19.42 6.12
C VAL A 31 -8.67 -18.66 5.82
N SER A 32 -8.49 -18.25 4.57
CA SER A 32 -7.30 -17.52 4.13
C SER A 32 -7.66 -16.20 3.48
N VAL A 33 -6.73 -15.26 3.54
CA VAL A 33 -6.81 -13.97 2.83
C VAL A 33 -5.54 -13.72 2.04
N SER A 34 -5.68 -13.06 0.89
CA SER A 34 -4.58 -12.84 -0.05
C SER A 34 -4.61 -11.45 -0.66
N ARG A 35 -3.45 -11.07 -1.22
CA ARG A 35 -3.29 -9.90 -2.08
C ARG A 35 -4.06 -10.00 -3.40
N ASP A 36 -4.58 -11.18 -3.75
CA ASP A 36 -5.52 -11.33 -4.86
C ASP A 36 -6.94 -10.77 -4.56
N SER A 37 -7.10 -10.08 -3.42
CA SER A 37 -8.34 -9.45 -2.97
C SER A 37 -9.44 -10.43 -2.56
N THR A 38 -9.11 -11.70 -2.31
CA THR A 38 -10.07 -12.72 -1.90
C THR A 38 -9.86 -13.22 -0.48
N THR A 39 -10.98 -13.52 0.19
CA THR A 39 -11.04 -14.41 1.35
C THR A 39 -11.57 -15.75 0.87
N ARG A 40 -10.85 -16.84 1.17
CA ARG A 40 -11.22 -18.20 0.76
C ARG A 40 -11.40 -19.13 1.95
N VAL A 41 -12.27 -20.11 1.78
CA VAL A 41 -12.54 -21.16 2.75
C VAL A 41 -12.11 -22.50 2.18
N TRP A 42 -11.45 -23.30 3.01
CA TRP A 42 -10.89 -24.61 2.66
C TRP A 42 -11.43 -25.66 3.63
N ASN A 43 -12.26 -26.56 3.10
CA ASN A 43 -12.96 -27.57 3.90
C ASN A 43 -12.28 -28.94 3.87
N GLN A 44 -11.50 -29.21 2.83
CA GLN A 44 -10.76 -30.46 2.66
C GLN A 44 -9.29 -30.23 2.98
N VAL A 45 -9.03 -30.07 4.27
CA VAL A 45 -7.66 -29.95 4.80
C VAL A 45 -7.10 -31.37 4.98
N ASN A 46 -5.81 -31.57 4.72
CA ASN A 46 -5.13 -32.89 4.77
C ASN A 46 -5.50 -33.91 3.66
N THR A 47 -6.15 -33.52 2.57
CA THR A 47 -6.37 -34.40 1.39
C THR A 47 -5.51 -34.00 0.19
N SER A 48 -5.03 -34.98 -0.58
CA SER A 48 -4.16 -34.80 -1.75
C SER A 48 -4.89 -34.54 -3.08
N SER A 49 -6.23 -34.54 -3.09
CA SER A 49 -7.04 -34.16 -4.26
C SER A 49 -7.24 -32.65 -4.32
N ASP A 50 -7.32 -32.09 -5.54
CA ASP A 50 -7.57 -30.65 -5.82
C ASP A 50 -8.39 -30.00 -4.71
N SER A 51 -7.73 -29.14 -3.93
CA SER A 51 -8.35 -28.48 -2.78
C SER A 51 -9.44 -27.55 -3.31
N ASP A 52 -10.70 -27.98 -3.21
CA ASP A 52 -11.85 -27.20 -3.65
C ASP A 52 -12.07 -26.03 -2.67
N SER A 53 -11.33 -24.95 -2.90
CA SER A 53 -11.47 -23.70 -2.17
C SER A 53 -12.68 -22.94 -2.70
N LYS A 54 -13.48 -22.37 -1.81
CA LYS A 54 -14.57 -21.48 -2.20
C LYS A 54 -14.24 -20.05 -1.80
N ILE A 55 -14.46 -19.11 -2.71
CA ILE A 55 -14.32 -17.68 -2.42
C ILE A 55 -15.49 -17.30 -1.52
N LEU A 56 -15.18 -16.89 -0.29
CA LEU A 56 -16.15 -16.43 0.69
C LEU A 56 -16.44 -14.93 0.53
N PHE A 57 -15.43 -14.17 0.12
CA PHE A 57 -15.53 -12.72 -0.03
C PHE A 57 -14.51 -12.22 -1.04
N HIS A 58 -14.91 -11.19 -1.79
CA HIS A 58 -14.02 -10.40 -2.64
C HIS A 58 -14.06 -8.94 -2.19
N SER A 59 -12.91 -8.31 -2.00
CA SER A 59 -12.90 -6.88 -1.66
C SER A 59 -13.58 -6.08 -2.78
N PRO A 60 -14.63 -5.28 -2.49
CA PRO A 60 -15.33 -4.49 -3.50
C PRO A 60 -14.40 -3.49 -4.22
N THR A 61 -13.30 -3.11 -3.58
CA THR A 61 -12.30 -2.17 -4.11
C THR A 61 -11.14 -2.86 -4.82
N LYS A 62 -11.12 -4.20 -4.86
CA LYS A 62 -9.98 -5.02 -5.34
C LYS A 62 -8.67 -4.68 -4.63
N SER A 63 -8.77 -4.35 -3.35
CA SER A 63 -7.64 -4.05 -2.49
C SER A 63 -7.11 -5.31 -1.81
N PHE A 64 -5.85 -5.28 -1.39
CA PHE A 64 -5.23 -6.40 -0.69
C PHE A 64 -5.94 -6.68 0.64
N ILE A 65 -6.24 -7.96 0.90
CA ILE A 65 -6.74 -8.40 2.20
C ILE A 65 -5.56 -8.99 2.97
N ASN A 66 -5.25 -8.41 4.13
CA ASN A 66 -4.02 -8.70 4.87
C ASN A 66 -4.26 -9.54 6.12
N SER A 67 -5.45 -9.42 6.72
CA SER A 67 -5.77 -10.03 8.00
C SER A 67 -7.13 -10.70 7.99
N VAL A 68 -7.25 -11.77 8.77
CA VAL A 68 -8.48 -12.54 8.92
C VAL A 68 -8.63 -13.04 10.35
N ALA A 69 -9.86 -13.05 10.87
CA ALA A 69 -10.21 -13.63 12.16
C ALA A 69 -11.59 -14.29 12.09
N ILE A 70 -11.82 -15.31 12.91
CA ILE A 70 -13.15 -15.92 13.06
C ILE A 70 -13.84 -15.26 14.25
N VAL A 71 -15.02 -14.69 14.03
CA VAL A 71 -15.78 -13.97 15.05
C VAL A 71 -17.13 -14.63 15.31
N GLU A 72 -17.57 -14.60 16.56
CA GLU A 72 -18.87 -15.14 17.00
C GLU A 72 -19.67 -14.05 17.74
N PRO A 73 -20.30 -13.10 17.03
CA PRO A 73 -20.87 -11.87 17.62
C PRO A 73 -21.96 -12.12 18.68
N ASN A 74 -22.73 -13.21 18.55
CA ASN A 74 -23.86 -13.52 19.43
C ASN A 74 -23.63 -14.75 20.33
N GLY A 75 -22.40 -15.28 20.39
CA GLY A 75 -22.02 -16.38 21.29
C GLY A 75 -22.69 -17.74 21.05
N VAL A 76 -23.68 -17.84 20.13
CA VAL A 76 -24.31 -19.12 19.76
C VAL A 76 -24.62 -19.16 18.26
N GLY A 77 -23.85 -19.97 17.53
CA GLY A 77 -24.24 -20.57 16.25
C GLY A 77 -23.79 -19.85 14.97
N GLU A 78 -23.60 -18.54 15.00
CA GLU A 78 -23.13 -17.78 13.84
C GLU A 78 -21.63 -17.52 13.91
N LYS A 79 -20.87 -18.17 13.01
CA LYS A 79 -19.45 -17.92 12.80
C LYS A 79 -19.27 -17.05 11.57
N LEU A 80 -18.64 -15.90 11.73
CA LEU A 80 -18.29 -15.02 10.61
C LEU A 80 -16.78 -14.98 10.42
N ALA A 81 -16.33 -14.84 9.18
CA ALA A 81 -14.97 -14.48 8.86
C ALA A 81 -14.86 -12.95 8.76
N ALA A 82 -14.12 -12.34 9.67
CA ALA A 82 -13.71 -10.95 9.57
C ALA A 82 -12.51 -10.84 8.62
N SER A 83 -12.64 -10.05 7.56
CA SER A 83 -11.59 -9.82 6.56
C SER A 83 -11.26 -8.34 6.49
N GLY A 84 -9.98 -7.98 6.61
CA GLY A 84 -9.54 -6.58 6.59
C GLY A 84 -8.17 -6.40 5.96
N GLY A 85 -7.95 -5.26 5.32
CA GLY A 85 -6.67 -4.96 4.69
C GLY A 85 -6.54 -3.51 4.23
N GLN A 86 -6.08 -3.33 3.00
CA GLN A 86 -5.66 -2.03 2.46
C GLN A 86 -6.81 -1.03 2.31
N ASP A 87 -8.04 -1.50 2.13
CA ASP A 87 -9.22 -0.64 2.02
C ASP A 87 -9.72 -0.10 3.37
N THR A 88 -9.01 -0.37 4.48
CA THR A 88 -9.28 0.14 5.84
C THR A 88 -10.58 -0.36 6.48
N MET A 89 -11.41 -1.06 5.71
CA MET A 89 -12.67 -1.64 6.15
C MET A 89 -12.47 -3.06 6.65
N ILE A 90 -13.34 -3.49 7.56
CA ILE A 90 -13.42 -4.89 7.99
C ILE A 90 -14.80 -5.43 7.61
N TYR A 91 -14.80 -6.48 6.80
CA TYR A 91 -15.99 -7.14 6.29
C TYR A 91 -16.22 -8.45 7.06
N LEU A 92 -17.44 -8.66 7.57
CA LEU A 92 -17.83 -9.88 8.27
C LEU A 92 -18.70 -10.74 7.37
N SER A 93 -18.17 -11.86 6.87
CA SER A 93 -18.88 -12.78 5.96
C SER A 93 -19.30 -14.07 6.66
N ASP A 94 -20.50 -14.57 6.35
CA ASP A 94 -21.03 -15.80 6.97
C ASP A 94 -20.33 -17.05 6.42
N LEU A 95 -19.68 -17.82 7.30
CA LEU A 95 -18.98 -19.04 6.91
C LEU A 95 -19.90 -20.16 6.41
N HIS A 96 -21.21 -20.06 6.64
CA HIS A 96 -22.20 -21.06 6.24
C HIS A 96 -23.04 -20.66 5.01
N SER A 97 -22.90 -19.44 4.49
CA SER A 97 -23.65 -18.97 3.29
C SER A 97 -23.04 -19.41 1.97
N ILE A 98 -21.95 -20.18 2.00
CA ILE A 98 -21.10 -20.58 0.87
C ILE A 98 -21.87 -21.33 -0.25
N ASP A 99 -23.02 -21.96 0.06
CA ASP A 99 -23.85 -22.67 -0.91
C ASP A 99 -25.14 -21.91 -1.30
N SER A 100 -25.32 -20.68 -0.82
CA SER A 100 -26.47 -19.85 -1.20
C SER A 100 -26.22 -19.16 -2.55
N THR A 101 -27.18 -19.24 -3.46
CA THR A 101 -27.09 -18.64 -4.82
C THR A 101 -27.30 -17.12 -4.84
N ASP A 102 -27.39 -16.49 -3.67
CA ASP A 102 -27.59 -15.04 -3.53
C ASP A 102 -26.23 -14.34 -3.58
N LEU A 103 -25.88 -13.85 -4.77
CA LEU A 103 -24.65 -13.09 -5.05
C LEU A 103 -24.58 -11.72 -4.34
N ASP A 104 -25.56 -11.37 -3.51
CA ASP A 104 -25.70 -10.08 -2.83
C ASP A 104 -25.17 -10.08 -1.38
N GLN A 105 -24.45 -11.12 -0.93
CA GLN A 105 -23.98 -11.26 0.46
C GLN A 105 -22.48 -10.96 0.66
N ASP A 106 -21.90 -10.02 -0.10
CA ASP A 106 -20.54 -9.53 0.14
C ASP A 106 -20.46 -8.79 1.49
N GLY A 107 -19.99 -9.50 2.53
CA GLY A 107 -19.82 -8.95 3.88
C GLY A 107 -21.15 -8.60 4.54
N LYS A 108 -21.74 -9.56 5.27
CA LYS A 108 -23.00 -9.40 6.03
C LYS A 108 -23.01 -8.15 6.91
N TYR A 109 -21.87 -7.84 7.51
CA TYR A 109 -21.67 -6.61 8.27
C TYR A 109 -20.34 -5.94 7.87
N GLN A 110 -20.28 -4.63 8.07
CA GLN A 110 -19.09 -3.83 7.80
C GLN A 110 -18.74 -3.02 9.03
N LEU A 111 -17.46 -3.04 9.41
CA LEU A 111 -16.92 -2.25 10.50
C LEU A 111 -16.03 -1.15 9.90
N ILE A 112 -16.39 0.09 10.20
CA ILE A 112 -15.75 1.29 9.66
C ILE A 112 -15.11 2.05 10.82
N GLY A 113 -13.82 2.37 10.70
CA GLY A 113 -13.15 3.15 11.74
C GLY A 113 -11.64 3.34 11.56
N HIS A 114 -10.93 2.41 10.91
CA HIS A 114 -9.51 2.59 10.63
C HIS A 114 -9.27 3.58 9.47
N GLU A 115 -8.12 4.27 9.51
CA GLU A 115 -7.68 5.22 8.47
C GLU A 115 -6.45 4.71 7.69
N GLY A 116 -6.03 3.48 8.00
CA GLY A 116 -4.89 2.83 7.42
C GLY A 116 -5.12 1.33 7.26
N ASN A 117 -4.13 0.67 6.65
CA ASN A 117 -4.18 -0.76 6.37
C ASN A 117 -4.42 -1.58 7.65
N VAL A 118 -5.47 -2.40 7.66
CA VAL A 118 -5.77 -3.30 8.78
C VAL A 118 -4.76 -4.44 8.81
N CYS A 119 -3.98 -4.51 9.88
CA CYS A 119 -2.81 -5.38 10.00
C CYS A 119 -3.14 -6.74 10.62
N ALA A 120 -3.95 -6.74 11.67
CA ALA A 120 -4.29 -7.93 12.42
C ALA A 120 -5.63 -7.75 13.12
N MET A 121 -6.24 -8.88 13.45
CA MET A 121 -7.49 -8.94 14.18
C MET A 121 -7.43 -10.10 15.17
N ASP A 122 -8.14 -9.97 16.29
CA ASP A 122 -8.26 -11.01 17.30
C ASP A 122 -9.68 -11.06 17.85
N PHE A 123 -10.15 -12.27 18.11
CA PHE A 123 -11.44 -12.53 18.73
C PHE A 123 -11.24 -13.52 19.87
N ALA A 124 -11.42 -13.04 21.09
CA ALA A 124 -11.33 -13.86 22.28
C ALA A 124 -12.20 -13.27 23.37
N HIS A 125 -12.65 -14.11 24.30
CA HIS A 125 -13.45 -13.68 25.45
C HIS A 125 -14.75 -12.94 25.08
N GLY A 126 -15.28 -13.14 23.86
CA GLY A 126 -16.48 -12.46 23.35
C GLY A 126 -16.24 -11.02 22.89
N GLU A 127 -14.99 -10.58 22.82
CA GLU A 127 -14.59 -9.27 22.30
C GLU A 127 -13.88 -9.42 20.96
N PHE A 128 -13.91 -8.36 20.16
CA PHE A 128 -13.23 -8.28 18.88
C PHE A 128 -12.35 -7.03 18.84
N ILE A 129 -11.11 -7.18 18.39
CA ILE A 129 -10.15 -6.09 18.24
C ILE A 129 -9.47 -6.17 16.88
N SER A 130 -9.14 -5.01 16.30
CA SER A 130 -8.33 -4.86 15.10
C SER A 130 -7.21 -3.85 15.30
N SER A 131 -6.12 -3.96 14.53
CA SER A 131 -5.00 -3.00 14.53
C SER A 131 -4.66 -2.51 13.13
N SER A 132 -4.03 -1.33 13.03
CA SER A 132 -3.87 -0.65 11.74
C SER A 132 -2.57 0.16 11.60
N TRP A 133 -2.23 0.46 10.35
CA TRP A 133 -1.17 1.41 9.99
C TRP A 133 -1.42 2.85 10.44
N ASP A 134 -2.65 3.22 10.77
CA ASP A 134 -3.00 4.53 11.34
C ASP A 134 -2.44 4.76 12.76
N GLY A 135 -1.75 3.77 13.34
CA GLY A 135 -1.16 3.87 14.67
C GLY A 135 -2.13 3.55 15.81
N THR A 136 -3.31 3.01 15.49
CA THR A 136 -4.34 2.66 16.47
C THR A 136 -4.70 1.17 16.43
N ALA A 137 -5.34 0.72 17.51
CA ALA A 137 -6.16 -0.49 17.50
C ALA A 137 -7.59 -0.13 17.94
N ILE A 138 -8.59 -0.80 17.36
CA ILE A 138 -10.00 -0.55 17.67
C ILE A 138 -10.61 -1.81 18.28
N VAL A 139 -11.22 -1.67 19.45
CA VAL A 139 -12.07 -2.70 20.05
C VAL A 139 -13.50 -2.43 19.60
N TRP A 140 -14.19 -3.44 19.09
CA TRP A 140 -15.50 -3.28 18.46
C TRP A 140 -16.64 -3.76 19.36
N ASN A 141 -17.75 -3.02 19.32
CA ASN A 141 -19.04 -3.50 19.82
C ASN A 141 -19.72 -4.30 18.69
N LEU A 142 -19.75 -5.62 18.79
CA LEU A 142 -20.36 -6.49 17.78
C LEU A 142 -21.89 -6.55 17.82
N GLN A 143 -22.55 -5.93 18.80
CA GLN A 143 -24.02 -5.80 18.80
C GLN A 143 -24.47 -4.63 17.93
N GLU A 144 -23.69 -3.55 17.95
CA GLU A 144 -24.00 -2.30 17.23
C GLU A 144 -23.11 -2.09 16.00
N PHE A 145 -22.06 -2.90 15.84
CA PHE A 145 -21.06 -2.82 14.77
C PHE A 145 -20.32 -1.47 14.72
N VAL A 146 -20.03 -0.91 15.89
CA VAL A 146 -19.32 0.39 16.04
C VAL A 146 -18.08 0.26 16.94
N PRO A 147 -17.12 1.20 16.87
CA PRO A 147 -16.00 1.25 17.81
C PRO A 147 -16.48 1.37 19.27
N LYS A 148 -16.01 0.46 20.13
CA LYS A 148 -16.18 0.50 21.60
C LYS A 148 -15.04 1.26 22.27
N PHE A 149 -13.79 0.96 21.87
CA PHE A 149 -12.60 1.69 22.32
C PHE A 149 -11.67 1.94 21.13
N ILE A 150 -11.00 3.08 21.13
CA ILE A 150 -9.91 3.39 20.21
C ILE A 150 -8.63 3.50 21.05
N LEU A 151 -7.74 2.54 20.86
CA LEU A 151 -6.47 2.44 21.57
C LEU A 151 -5.43 3.27 20.82
N GLN A 152 -5.28 4.52 21.24
CA GLN A 152 -4.36 5.47 20.62
C GLN A 152 -3.18 5.77 21.53
N GLY A 153 -1.96 5.70 20.98
CA GLY A 153 -0.76 6.10 21.70
C GLY A 153 0.55 5.66 21.05
N HIS A 154 0.52 4.62 20.21
CA HIS A 154 1.70 4.20 19.42
C HIS A 154 2.16 5.31 18.48
N GLU A 155 3.47 5.38 18.26
CA GLU A 155 4.10 6.42 17.41
C GLU A 155 4.22 5.99 15.94
N SER A 156 3.80 4.77 15.62
CA SER A 156 3.86 4.18 14.29
C SER A 156 2.83 3.04 14.18
N SER A 157 2.74 2.41 12.99
CA SER A 157 1.80 1.34 12.66
C SER A 157 1.69 0.27 13.75
N VAL A 158 0.46 -0.15 14.06
CA VAL A 158 0.18 -1.21 15.03
C VAL A 158 -0.01 -2.53 14.28
N TRP A 159 0.99 -3.40 14.36
CA TRP A 159 1.07 -4.63 13.58
C TRP A 159 0.23 -5.77 14.13
N ASP A 160 0.08 -5.85 15.45
CA ASP A 160 -0.75 -6.88 16.06
C ASP A 160 -1.48 -6.37 17.29
N CYS A 161 -2.61 -7.01 17.58
CA CYS A 161 -3.43 -6.78 18.76
C CYS A 161 -3.98 -8.09 19.31
N LYS A 162 -4.11 -8.19 20.64
CA LYS A 162 -4.63 -9.38 21.33
C LYS A 162 -5.52 -9.00 22.49
N ILE A 163 -6.59 -9.76 22.70
CA ILE A 163 -7.45 -9.64 23.88
C ILE A 163 -6.84 -10.52 24.97
N VAL A 164 -6.53 -9.92 26.11
CA VAL A 164 -5.84 -10.58 27.22
C VAL A 164 -6.84 -11.35 28.10
N ASN A 165 -8.02 -10.77 28.35
CA ASN A 165 -9.07 -11.37 29.17
C ASN A 165 -10.43 -10.68 28.95
N ASN A 166 -11.47 -11.22 29.58
CA ASN A 166 -12.85 -10.70 29.55
C ASN A 166 -13.10 -9.44 30.41
N LYS A 167 -12.04 -8.73 30.81
CA LYS A 167 -12.14 -7.50 31.61
C LYS A 167 -11.66 -6.29 30.83
N ASN A 168 -11.83 -6.27 29.50
CA ASN A 168 -11.36 -5.21 28.60
C ASN A 168 -9.85 -4.95 28.74
N GLN A 169 -9.03 -6.00 28.79
CA GLN A 169 -7.57 -5.84 28.73
C GLN A 169 -7.06 -6.27 27.36
N PHE A 170 -6.22 -5.43 26.76
CA PHE A 170 -5.76 -5.60 25.38
C PHE A 170 -4.26 -5.39 25.31
N LEU A 171 -3.60 -6.07 24.37
CA LEU A 171 -2.17 -5.94 24.11
C LEU A 171 -1.98 -5.53 22.65
N THR A 172 -1.11 -4.56 22.38
CA THR A 172 -0.81 -4.09 21.01
C THR A 172 0.69 -4.06 20.77
N ALA A 173 1.12 -4.36 19.54
CA ALA A 173 2.51 -4.35 19.10
C ALA A 173 2.69 -3.44 17.88
N SER A 174 3.81 -2.70 17.82
CA SER A 174 3.97 -1.64 16.83
C SER A 174 5.37 -1.57 16.19
N ALA A 175 5.41 -0.89 15.04
CA ALA A 175 6.63 -0.41 14.39
C ALA A 175 7.45 0.54 15.26
N ASP A 176 6.86 1.15 16.29
CA ASP A 176 7.59 1.96 17.29
C ASP A 176 8.45 1.12 18.26
N LYS A 177 8.58 -0.19 17.99
CA LYS A 177 9.39 -1.17 18.75
C LYS A 177 8.84 -1.46 20.15
N SER A 178 7.65 -0.95 20.47
CA SER A 178 7.01 -1.13 21.76
C SER A 178 5.80 -2.05 21.69
N ILE A 179 5.47 -2.60 22.85
CA ILE A 179 4.24 -3.33 23.10
C ILE A 179 3.51 -2.58 24.22
N ARG A 180 2.19 -2.42 24.12
CA ARG A 180 1.39 -1.70 25.12
C ARG A 180 0.25 -2.56 25.62
N LEU A 181 0.05 -2.55 26.93
CA LEU A 181 -1.08 -3.16 27.62
C LEU A 181 -2.08 -2.07 27.99
N TRP A 182 -3.35 -2.33 27.69
CA TRP A 182 -4.45 -1.41 27.83
C TRP A 182 -5.49 -1.96 28.80
N GLN A 183 -6.17 -1.05 29.50
CA GLN A 183 -7.37 -1.32 30.28
C GLN A 183 -8.48 -0.39 29.79
N GLY A 184 -9.47 -0.94 29.08
CA GLY A 184 -10.35 -0.13 28.25
C GLY A 184 -9.54 0.57 27.15
N ASP A 185 -9.63 1.89 27.08
CA ASP A 185 -8.90 2.78 26.17
C ASP A 185 -7.62 3.38 26.78
N HIS A 186 -7.30 3.07 28.03
CA HIS A 186 -6.14 3.64 28.73
C HIS A 186 -4.95 2.69 28.72
N GLU A 187 -3.78 3.19 28.32
CA GLU A 187 -2.52 2.47 28.49
C GLU A 187 -2.18 2.33 29.98
N ILE A 188 -1.91 1.11 30.42
CA ILE A 188 -1.51 0.82 31.81
C ILE A 188 -0.07 0.34 31.94
N GLN A 189 0.53 -0.15 30.86
CA GLN A 189 1.92 -0.60 30.84
C GLN A 189 2.52 -0.62 29.44
N LYS A 190 3.81 -0.29 29.33
CA LYS A 190 4.60 -0.37 28.10
C LYS A 190 5.74 -1.37 28.28
N PHE A 191 5.94 -2.26 27.31
CA PHE A 191 7.03 -3.22 27.28
C PHE A 191 8.03 -2.80 26.21
N LEU A 192 9.30 -2.70 26.61
CA LEU A 192 10.42 -2.31 25.76
C LEU A 192 11.50 -3.39 25.83
N GLY A 193 12.08 -3.75 24.69
CA GLY A 193 13.18 -4.71 24.65
C GLY A 193 13.45 -5.36 23.29
N HIS A 194 12.55 -5.25 22.32
CA HIS A 194 12.89 -5.47 20.91
C HIS A 194 13.68 -4.28 20.36
N THR A 195 14.59 -4.54 19.43
CA THR A 195 15.46 -3.51 18.82
C THR A 195 14.92 -3.02 17.48
N ASP A 196 13.89 -3.67 16.97
CA ASP A 196 13.20 -3.32 15.74
C ASP A 196 11.69 -3.60 15.84
N VAL A 197 10.94 -3.37 14.76
CA VAL A 197 9.49 -3.49 14.67
C VAL A 197 8.97 -4.79 15.27
N VAL A 198 8.02 -4.68 16.20
CA VAL A 198 7.31 -5.84 16.77
C VAL A 198 6.16 -6.22 15.83
N ARG A 199 6.16 -7.47 15.37
CA ARG A 199 5.26 -7.98 14.31
C ARG A 199 4.06 -8.73 14.83
N LYS A 200 4.25 -9.60 15.81
CA LYS A 200 3.19 -10.49 16.31
C LYS A 200 3.23 -10.64 17.82
N LEU A 201 2.06 -10.87 18.40
CA LEU A 201 1.81 -11.18 19.80
C LEU A 201 1.06 -12.50 19.91
N LEU A 202 1.34 -13.25 20.97
CA LEU A 202 0.59 -14.46 21.32
C LEU A 202 0.44 -14.54 22.84
N ILE A 203 -0.79 -14.61 23.34
CA ILE A 203 -1.06 -14.81 24.77
C ILE A 203 -0.89 -16.30 25.10
N LEU A 204 -0.10 -16.61 26.13
CA LEU A 204 0.09 -18.00 26.56
C LEU A 204 -1.06 -18.48 27.46
N PRO A 205 -1.34 -19.81 27.48
CA PRO A 205 -2.32 -20.39 28.38
C PRO A 205 -2.10 -19.97 29.83
N GLY A 206 -3.17 -19.50 30.49
CA GLY A 206 -3.12 -18.94 31.84
C GLY A 206 -3.02 -17.41 31.89
N GLY A 207 -2.79 -16.72 30.77
CA GLY A 207 -2.98 -15.27 30.62
C GLY A 207 -1.93 -14.37 31.31
N ASN A 208 -0.99 -14.94 32.07
CA ASN A 208 0.03 -14.19 32.81
C ASN A 208 1.32 -13.95 32.00
N GLN A 209 1.45 -14.58 30.83
CA GLN A 209 2.61 -14.47 29.95
C GLN A 209 2.17 -14.29 28.52
N PHE A 210 3.01 -13.65 27.72
CA PHE A 210 2.81 -13.53 26.28
C PHE A 210 4.14 -13.66 25.55
N VAL A 211 4.05 -13.94 24.25
CA VAL A 211 5.18 -14.03 23.34
C VAL A 211 5.07 -12.91 22.32
N SER A 212 6.21 -12.34 21.92
CA SER A 212 6.29 -11.41 20.80
C SER A 212 7.37 -11.82 19.81
N SER A 213 7.15 -11.49 18.54
CA SER A 213 8.15 -11.63 17.47
C SER A 213 8.43 -10.28 16.82
N ALA A 214 9.62 -10.12 16.24
CA ALA A 214 10.03 -8.84 15.66
C ALA A 214 10.94 -9.00 14.43
N ASN A 215 11.18 -7.87 13.77
CA ASN A 215 12.16 -7.73 12.70
C ASN A 215 13.61 -7.89 13.18
N ASP A 216 13.87 -7.82 14.49
CA ASP A 216 15.21 -8.06 15.04
C ASP A 216 15.64 -9.54 15.01
N GLY A 217 14.85 -10.41 14.36
CA GLY A 217 15.09 -11.85 14.24
C GLY A 217 14.84 -12.63 15.54
N THR A 218 14.36 -11.97 16.60
CA THR A 218 14.14 -12.60 17.90
C THR A 218 12.68 -12.81 18.24
N ILE A 219 12.44 -13.80 19.10
CA ILE A 219 11.15 -14.02 19.76
C ILE A 219 11.37 -13.86 21.25
N LYS A 220 10.51 -13.11 21.94
CA LYS A 220 10.63 -12.86 23.38
C LYS A 220 9.43 -13.38 24.14
N VAL A 221 9.67 -14.02 25.27
CA VAL A 221 8.63 -14.43 26.23
C VAL A 221 8.64 -13.44 27.38
N TRP A 222 7.48 -12.90 27.70
CA TRP A 222 7.30 -11.84 28.67
C TRP A 222 6.41 -12.28 29.81
N ASP A 223 6.71 -11.78 31.00
CA ASP A 223 5.78 -11.76 32.11
C ASP A 223 4.88 -10.53 31.98
N LEU A 224 3.57 -10.75 31.86
CA LEU A 224 2.60 -9.70 31.59
C LEU A 224 2.56 -8.67 32.73
N GLN A 225 2.61 -9.14 33.99
CA GLN A 225 2.45 -8.29 35.17
C GLN A 225 3.68 -7.44 35.48
N THR A 226 4.87 -8.01 35.36
CA THR A 226 6.12 -7.34 35.73
C THR A 226 6.80 -6.66 34.55
N GLY A 227 6.40 -6.97 33.32
CA GLY A 227 7.00 -6.44 32.11
C GLY A 227 8.38 -7.01 31.78
N ARG A 228 8.82 -8.03 32.52
CA ARG A 228 10.15 -8.62 32.37
C ARG A 228 10.19 -9.60 31.20
N ILE A 229 11.28 -9.54 30.44
CA ILE A 229 11.63 -10.60 29.49
C ILE A 229 12.07 -11.82 30.29
N LEU A 230 11.29 -12.89 30.21
CA LEU A 230 11.61 -14.18 30.82
C LEU A 230 12.59 -14.98 29.97
N LYS A 231 12.47 -14.86 28.65
CA LYS A 231 13.32 -15.57 27.69
C LYS A 231 13.40 -14.83 26.35
N THR A 232 14.54 -14.97 25.67
CA THR A 232 14.69 -14.58 24.25
C THR A 232 15.12 -15.82 23.47
N LEU A 233 14.40 -16.14 22.40
CA LEU A 233 14.71 -17.21 21.46
C LEU A 233 15.46 -16.60 20.27
N PHE A 234 16.61 -17.19 19.97
CA PHE A 234 17.45 -16.82 18.85
C PHE A 234 17.44 -17.95 17.82
N GLY A 235 17.38 -17.60 16.54
CA GLY A 235 17.58 -18.58 15.49
C GLY A 235 17.13 -18.12 14.12
N HIS A 236 16.06 -17.32 14.03
CA HIS A 236 15.69 -16.71 12.75
C HIS A 236 16.78 -15.75 12.29
N ASP A 237 17.10 -15.82 11.00
CA ASP A 237 18.18 -15.03 10.40
C ASP A 237 17.66 -13.75 9.72
N SER A 238 16.35 -13.51 9.81
CA SER A 238 15.65 -12.34 9.28
C SER A 238 14.34 -12.13 10.05
N PHE A 239 13.44 -11.29 9.52
CA PHE A 239 12.20 -10.88 10.18
C PHE A 239 11.32 -12.08 10.56
N VAL A 240 10.73 -12.03 11.76
CA VAL A 240 9.78 -13.03 12.25
C VAL A 240 8.36 -12.48 12.17
N TYR A 241 7.56 -12.99 11.25
CA TYR A 241 6.27 -12.40 10.90
C TYR A 241 5.10 -12.86 11.75
N ASP A 242 5.05 -14.15 12.11
CA ASP A 242 3.86 -14.70 12.76
C ASP A 242 4.21 -15.80 13.78
N LEU A 243 3.28 -16.04 14.71
CA LEU A 243 3.41 -16.92 15.86
C LEU A 243 2.11 -17.71 16.08
N ALA A 244 2.26 -18.99 16.41
CA ALA A 244 1.16 -19.91 16.69
C ALA A 244 1.52 -20.86 17.83
N LEU A 245 0.59 -21.18 18.73
CA LEU A 245 0.85 -22.11 19.84
C LEU A 245 0.16 -23.45 19.59
N LEU A 246 0.94 -24.52 19.55
CA LEU A 246 0.44 -25.87 19.41
C LEU A 246 -0.22 -26.37 20.71
N PRO A 247 -1.15 -27.34 20.65
CA PRO A 247 -1.82 -27.86 21.85
C PRO A 247 -0.87 -28.50 22.87
N ASN A 248 0.32 -28.93 22.43
CA ASN A 248 1.36 -29.49 23.29
C ASN A 248 2.21 -28.42 24.01
N GLY A 249 1.94 -27.12 23.78
CA GLY A 249 2.67 -25.99 24.36
C GLY A 249 3.90 -25.54 23.58
N ASN A 250 4.23 -26.19 22.46
CA ASN A 250 5.30 -25.73 21.57
C ASN A 250 4.84 -24.53 20.75
N LEU A 251 5.76 -23.62 20.48
CA LEU A 251 5.52 -22.45 19.64
C LEU A 251 5.92 -22.76 18.19
N VAL A 252 5.14 -22.27 17.23
CA VAL A 252 5.48 -22.23 15.80
C VAL A 252 5.70 -20.78 15.42
N SER A 253 6.76 -20.49 14.67
CA SER A 253 7.03 -19.17 14.09
C SER A 253 7.34 -19.25 12.60
N THR A 254 7.06 -18.16 11.90
CA THR A 254 7.34 -18.01 10.47
C THR A 254 8.16 -16.75 10.21
N GLY A 255 8.98 -16.75 9.16
CA GLY A 255 9.84 -15.61 8.86
C GLY A 255 10.20 -15.39 7.40
N GLU A 256 10.86 -14.26 7.18
CA GLU A 256 11.48 -13.84 5.91
C GLU A 256 12.69 -14.72 5.54
N ASP A 257 13.24 -15.46 6.50
CA ASP A 257 14.32 -16.42 6.27
C ASP A 257 13.85 -17.72 5.58
N ARG A 258 12.60 -17.73 5.07
CA ARG A 258 11.92 -18.86 4.42
C ARG A 258 11.64 -20.04 5.35
N THR A 259 11.78 -19.85 6.66
CA THR A 259 11.64 -20.95 7.61
C THR A 259 10.36 -20.89 8.43
N VAL A 260 9.84 -22.08 8.71
CA VAL A 260 8.93 -22.35 9.81
C VAL A 260 9.74 -23.02 10.91
N ARG A 261 9.65 -22.52 12.14
CA ARG A 261 10.39 -23.08 13.28
C ARG A 261 9.45 -23.51 14.38
N ILE A 262 9.69 -24.70 14.92
CA ILE A 262 8.96 -25.24 16.07
C ILE A 262 9.88 -25.16 17.28
N TRP A 263 9.41 -24.56 18.37
CA TRP A 263 10.20 -24.24 19.56
C TRP A 263 9.66 -24.93 20.80
N ASP A 264 10.59 -25.39 21.64
CA ASP A 264 10.30 -25.74 23.02
C ASP A 264 10.48 -24.47 23.88
N LEU A 265 9.38 -23.86 24.31
CA LEU A 265 9.43 -22.65 25.14
C LEU A 265 10.14 -22.89 26.48
N SER A 266 10.03 -24.09 27.05
CA SER A 266 10.63 -24.44 28.33
C SER A 266 12.16 -24.47 28.26
N LYS A 267 12.71 -24.98 27.14
CA LYS A 267 14.17 -25.03 26.90
C LYS A 267 14.70 -23.76 26.27
N GLY A 268 13.91 -23.14 25.39
CA GLY A 268 14.33 -21.96 24.62
C GLY A 268 15.08 -22.32 23.34
N GLU A 269 14.80 -23.50 22.80
CA GLU A 269 15.54 -24.07 21.67
C GLU A 269 14.55 -24.45 20.57
N ALA A 270 15.00 -24.35 19.32
CA ALA A 270 14.27 -24.88 18.18
C ALA A 270 14.33 -26.42 18.23
N LEU A 271 13.16 -27.05 18.16
CA LEU A 271 12.99 -28.50 18.03
C LEU A 271 13.05 -28.96 16.58
N GLN A 272 12.64 -28.09 15.64
CA GLN A 272 12.64 -28.36 14.22
C GLN A 272 12.67 -27.06 13.41
N VAL A 273 13.38 -27.08 12.29
CA VAL A 273 13.35 -26.01 11.28
C VAL A 273 12.93 -26.59 9.93
N ILE A 274 11.94 -25.99 9.28
CA ILE A 274 11.40 -26.42 7.99
C ILE A 274 11.59 -25.26 7.01
N THR A 275 12.37 -25.48 5.95
CA THR A 275 12.53 -24.49 4.87
C THR A 275 11.45 -24.68 3.81
N LEU A 276 10.84 -23.58 3.35
CA LEU A 276 9.82 -23.57 2.30
C LEU A 276 10.39 -23.01 0.98
N PRO A 277 9.83 -23.39 -0.17
CA PRO A 277 10.26 -22.91 -1.49
C PRO A 277 9.60 -21.56 -1.85
N CYS A 278 9.53 -20.64 -0.88
CA CYS A 278 9.00 -19.28 -1.06
C CYS A 278 9.95 -18.26 -0.42
N ILE A 279 9.79 -16.97 -0.72
CA ILE A 279 10.67 -15.90 -0.19
C ILE A 279 10.30 -15.58 1.25
N SER A 280 9.01 -15.45 1.53
CA SER A 280 8.52 -15.08 2.85
C SER A 280 7.44 -16.05 3.28
N VAL A 281 7.49 -16.48 4.55
CA VAL A 281 6.41 -17.23 5.18
C VAL A 281 5.62 -16.25 6.05
N TRP A 282 4.52 -15.73 5.51
CA TRP A 282 3.82 -14.56 6.07
C TRP A 282 3.01 -14.88 7.32
N CYS A 283 2.35 -16.03 7.35
CA CYS A 283 1.37 -16.33 8.39
C CYS A 283 1.34 -17.80 8.77
N VAL A 284 0.85 -18.08 9.98
CA VAL A 284 0.64 -19.43 10.51
C VAL A 284 -0.64 -19.51 11.33
N THR A 285 -1.35 -20.63 11.22
CA THR A 285 -2.46 -20.97 12.12
C THR A 285 -2.39 -22.43 12.57
N VAL A 286 -2.85 -22.72 13.79
CA VAL A 286 -2.92 -24.08 14.35
C VAL A 286 -4.31 -24.63 14.17
N LEU A 287 -4.40 -25.87 13.72
CA LEU A 287 -5.67 -26.57 13.49
C LEU A 287 -6.08 -27.34 14.75
N ASN A 288 -7.39 -27.57 14.90
CA ASN A 288 -7.98 -28.29 16.03
C ASN A 288 -7.45 -29.73 16.18
N ASN A 289 -6.96 -30.34 15.10
CA ASN A 289 -6.39 -31.69 15.07
C ASN A 289 -4.89 -31.76 15.45
N GLY A 290 -4.28 -30.63 15.84
CA GLY A 290 -2.88 -30.51 16.25
C GLY A 290 -1.87 -30.30 15.12
N ASP A 291 -2.35 -30.20 13.88
CA ASP A 291 -1.58 -29.77 12.71
C ASP A 291 -1.49 -28.24 12.67
N PHE A 292 -0.67 -27.70 11.77
CA PHE A 292 -0.64 -26.26 11.51
C PHE A 292 -0.54 -25.99 10.01
N ALA A 293 -1.04 -24.83 9.59
CA ALA A 293 -1.00 -24.37 8.21
C ALA A 293 -0.23 -23.05 8.11
N VAL A 294 0.50 -22.86 7.01
CA VAL A 294 1.28 -21.65 6.74
C VAL A 294 1.00 -21.10 5.35
N GLY A 295 0.96 -19.77 5.23
CA GLY A 295 0.77 -19.05 3.97
C GLY A 295 2.08 -18.39 3.53
N GLY A 296 2.43 -18.58 2.26
CA GLY A 296 3.68 -18.08 1.68
C GLY A 296 3.50 -16.94 0.69
N SER A 297 4.63 -16.33 0.32
CA SER A 297 4.71 -15.35 -0.78
C SER A 297 4.50 -15.95 -2.18
N ASP A 298 4.34 -17.27 -2.25
CA ASP A 298 4.23 -18.06 -3.46
C ASP A 298 2.80 -18.47 -3.78
N ASN A 299 1.79 -17.79 -3.19
CA ASN A 299 0.35 -18.05 -3.30
C ASN A 299 -0.17 -19.38 -2.72
N LEU A 300 0.70 -20.16 -2.07
CA LEU A 300 0.36 -21.48 -1.56
C LEU A 300 0.11 -21.49 -0.05
N ILE A 301 -0.77 -22.40 0.37
CA ILE A 301 -0.95 -22.77 1.77
C ILE A 301 -0.38 -24.18 1.96
N ARG A 302 0.45 -24.38 2.97
CA ARG A 302 1.03 -25.71 3.28
C ARG A 302 0.62 -26.14 4.67
N VAL A 303 0.10 -27.37 4.78
CA VAL A 303 -0.34 -27.97 6.03
C VAL A 303 0.71 -28.97 6.50
N PHE A 304 1.09 -28.91 7.77
CA PHE A 304 2.09 -29.78 8.38
C PHE A 304 1.50 -30.58 9.53
N THR A 305 1.81 -31.88 9.56
CA THR A 305 1.32 -32.81 10.57
C THR A 305 2.46 -33.57 11.23
N SER A 306 2.27 -33.92 12.50
CA SER A 306 3.14 -34.86 13.22
C SER A 306 2.59 -36.29 13.25
N VAL A 307 1.38 -36.50 12.70
CA VAL A 307 0.69 -37.80 12.67
C VAL A 307 1.00 -38.52 11.36
N SER A 308 1.58 -39.71 11.47
CA SER A 308 2.09 -40.47 10.32
C SER A 308 1.03 -40.76 9.26
N ASP A 309 -0.22 -41.00 9.65
CA ASP A 309 -1.31 -41.35 8.73
C ASP A 309 -1.80 -40.17 7.88
N ARG A 310 -1.49 -38.92 8.27
CA ARG A 310 -1.86 -37.70 7.52
C ARG A 310 -0.70 -37.14 6.70
N VAL A 311 0.47 -37.78 6.72
CA VAL A 311 1.62 -37.33 5.95
C VAL A 311 1.31 -37.46 4.46
N ALA A 312 1.71 -36.47 3.67
CA ALA A 312 1.52 -36.44 2.23
C ALA A 312 2.10 -37.67 1.53
N SER A 313 1.64 -37.93 0.31
CA SER A 313 2.18 -39.01 -0.54
C SER A 313 3.69 -38.85 -0.77
N GLN A 314 4.38 -39.94 -1.12
CA GLN A 314 5.82 -39.88 -1.40
C GLN A 314 6.12 -38.97 -2.59
N GLU A 315 5.21 -38.93 -3.56
CA GLU A 315 5.26 -38.06 -4.73
C GLU A 315 5.22 -36.58 -4.33
N GLU A 316 4.28 -36.18 -3.47
CA GLU A 316 4.16 -34.81 -2.97
C GLU A 316 5.34 -34.40 -2.08
N LEU A 317 5.80 -35.29 -1.20
CA LEU A 317 6.99 -35.05 -0.36
C LEU A 317 8.24 -34.84 -1.23
N LYS A 318 8.38 -35.64 -2.29
CA LYS A 318 9.47 -35.51 -3.25
C LYS A 318 9.39 -34.19 -4.00
N ALA A 319 8.21 -33.82 -4.52
CA ALA A 319 8.00 -32.56 -5.22
C ALA A 319 8.30 -31.34 -4.32
N PHE A 320 7.86 -31.38 -3.07
CA PHE A 320 8.18 -30.35 -2.09
C PHE A 320 9.68 -30.25 -1.83
N THR A 321 10.36 -31.39 -1.68
CA THR A 321 11.81 -31.43 -1.48
C THR A 321 12.56 -30.90 -2.70
N GLU A 322 12.18 -31.29 -3.91
CA GLU A 322 12.77 -30.80 -5.16
C GLU A 322 12.56 -29.28 -5.34
N ALA A 323 11.38 -28.76 -4.98
CA ALA A 323 11.11 -27.32 -5.01
C ALA A 323 12.00 -26.53 -4.03
N VAL A 324 12.23 -27.06 -2.82
CA VAL A 324 13.14 -26.44 -1.84
C VAL A 324 14.59 -26.50 -2.34
N GLN A 325 15.01 -27.63 -2.89
CA GLN A 325 16.38 -27.84 -3.38
C GLN A 325 16.74 -27.01 -4.60
N SER A 326 15.76 -26.69 -5.44
CA SER A 326 15.93 -25.87 -6.65
C SER A 326 15.93 -24.36 -6.37
N SER A 327 15.68 -23.95 -5.13
CA SER A 327 15.73 -22.55 -4.74
C SER A 327 17.16 -21.99 -4.87
N SER A 328 17.30 -20.80 -5.45
CA SER A 328 18.59 -20.10 -5.48
C SER A 328 18.79 -19.29 -4.20
N ILE A 329 19.98 -19.38 -3.60
CA ILE A 329 20.37 -18.61 -2.43
C ILE A 329 21.47 -17.64 -2.85
N SER A 330 21.27 -16.36 -2.54
CA SER A 330 22.29 -15.34 -2.80
C SER A 330 23.50 -15.53 -1.88
N GLU A 331 24.71 -15.47 -2.43
CA GLU A 331 25.96 -15.54 -1.65
C GLU A 331 26.07 -14.44 -0.56
N GLN A 332 25.31 -13.34 -0.69
CA GLN A 332 25.33 -12.20 0.25
C GLN A 332 24.44 -12.37 1.49
N SER A 333 23.52 -13.34 1.51
CA SER A 333 22.57 -13.52 2.63
C SER A 333 23.10 -14.45 3.74
N LEU A 334 24.40 -14.74 3.75
CA LEU A 334 25.02 -15.71 4.66
C LEU A 334 26.35 -15.15 5.20
N ASP A 335 26.42 -14.95 6.52
CA ASP A 335 27.53 -14.37 7.28
C ASP A 335 28.93 -14.72 6.74
N ASP A 336 29.72 -13.68 6.44
CA ASP A 336 31.20 -13.55 6.45
C ASP A 336 32.08 -14.81 6.37
N LEU A 337 31.70 -15.81 5.58
CA LEU A 337 32.50 -17.00 5.33
C LEU A 337 33.52 -16.67 4.23
N LYS A 338 34.80 -16.63 4.61
CA LYS A 338 35.92 -16.55 3.66
C LYS A 338 35.76 -17.66 2.62
N LYS A 339 35.62 -17.24 1.35
CA LYS A 339 35.46 -18.10 0.16
C LYS A 339 36.52 -19.21 0.00
N THR A 340 37.60 -19.18 0.78
CA THR A 340 38.70 -20.16 0.73
C THR A 340 38.49 -21.40 1.59
N ASP A 341 37.50 -21.41 2.51
CA ASP A 341 37.35 -22.47 3.52
C ASP A 341 36.02 -23.27 3.40
N ILE A 342 35.33 -23.20 2.25
CA ILE A 342 34.10 -23.99 2.05
C ILE A 342 34.48 -25.48 1.97
N PRO A 343 34.01 -26.33 2.91
CA PRO A 343 34.37 -27.74 2.92
C PRO A 343 33.75 -28.50 1.74
N GLY A 344 34.33 -29.65 1.40
CA GLY A 344 33.71 -30.59 0.47
C GLY A 344 32.45 -31.23 1.05
N ILE A 345 31.74 -31.99 0.22
CA ILE A 345 30.49 -32.67 0.59
C ILE A 345 30.68 -33.65 1.78
N GLU A 346 31.91 -34.06 2.08
CA GLU A 346 32.23 -34.91 3.21
C GLU A 346 31.89 -34.27 4.56
N ALA A 347 31.78 -32.93 4.62
CA ALA A 347 31.38 -32.24 5.85
C ALA A 347 29.96 -32.60 6.31
N LEU A 348 29.07 -33.03 5.40
CA LEU A 348 27.72 -33.49 5.73
C LEU A 348 27.72 -34.82 6.52
N SER A 349 28.86 -35.52 6.61
CA SER A 349 29.00 -36.70 7.48
C SER A 349 29.00 -36.35 8.97
N LYS A 350 29.32 -35.11 9.33
CA LYS A 350 29.28 -34.64 10.72
C LYS A 350 27.89 -34.08 11.02
N PRO A 351 27.29 -34.44 12.17
CA PRO A 351 26.00 -33.87 12.56
C PRO A 351 26.11 -32.35 12.77
N GLY A 352 25.02 -31.64 12.49
CA GLY A 352 24.90 -30.21 12.75
C GLY A 352 25.05 -29.86 14.24
N LYS A 353 25.58 -28.66 14.52
CA LYS A 353 25.85 -28.21 15.89
C LYS A 353 24.57 -27.90 16.69
N LYS A 354 23.53 -27.45 16.00
CA LYS A 354 22.22 -27.08 16.54
C LYS A 354 21.15 -27.26 15.47
N GLU A 355 19.90 -27.34 15.89
CA GLU A 355 18.75 -27.35 14.99
C GLU A 355 18.71 -26.08 14.12
N GLY A 356 18.49 -26.23 12.82
CA GLY A 356 18.52 -25.14 11.85
C GLY A 356 19.92 -24.65 11.45
N ALA A 357 21.00 -25.28 11.93
CA ALA A 357 22.35 -24.92 11.50
C ALA A 357 22.50 -25.09 9.98
N THR A 358 23.06 -24.10 9.30
CA THR A 358 23.35 -24.16 7.87
C THR A 358 24.83 -24.45 7.62
N ILE A 359 25.13 -25.17 6.55
CA ILE A 359 26.48 -25.41 6.05
C ILE A 359 26.50 -25.26 4.54
N MET A 360 27.56 -24.66 4.02
CA MET A 360 27.85 -24.64 2.59
C MET A 360 28.84 -25.74 2.27
N VAL A 361 28.58 -26.49 1.20
CA VAL A 361 29.49 -27.51 0.71
C VAL A 361 29.76 -27.33 -0.76
N LYS A 362 31.02 -27.54 -1.16
CA LYS A 362 31.41 -27.50 -2.56
C LYS A 362 31.30 -28.89 -3.18
N THR A 363 30.48 -29.02 -4.21
CA THR A 363 30.32 -30.27 -4.97
C THR A 363 31.52 -30.50 -5.89
N ALA A 364 31.71 -31.74 -6.35
CA ALA A 364 32.75 -32.10 -7.31
C ALA A 364 32.67 -31.32 -8.64
N ASN A 365 31.47 -30.83 -8.98
CA ASN A 365 31.20 -30.05 -10.19
C ASN A 365 31.46 -28.55 -10.01
N GLY A 366 31.85 -28.10 -8.81
CA GLY A 366 32.16 -26.70 -8.51
C GLY A 366 30.98 -25.86 -8.00
N THR A 367 29.75 -26.39 -8.02
CA THR A 367 28.56 -25.75 -7.44
C THR A 367 28.65 -25.74 -5.91
N ILE A 368 28.31 -24.61 -5.29
CA ILE A 368 28.18 -24.49 -3.83
C ILE A 368 26.73 -24.77 -3.49
N GLU A 369 26.49 -25.77 -2.65
CA GLU A 369 25.16 -26.11 -2.14
C GLU A 369 25.03 -25.65 -0.69
N ALA A 370 23.85 -25.16 -0.33
CA ALA A 370 23.48 -24.89 1.05
C ALA A 370 22.66 -26.06 1.62
N HIS A 371 23.05 -26.53 2.79
CA HIS A 371 22.37 -27.59 3.52
C HIS A 371 21.97 -27.09 4.92
N GLN A 372 20.79 -27.48 5.38
CA GLN A 372 20.27 -27.16 6.71
C GLN A 372 20.13 -28.44 7.54
N TRP A 373 20.63 -28.42 8.76
CA TRP A 373 20.45 -29.50 9.72
C TRP A 373 19.07 -29.39 10.35
N SER A 374 18.25 -30.42 10.15
CA SER A 374 16.93 -30.50 10.77
C SER A 374 16.59 -31.95 11.10
N SER A 375 15.98 -32.18 12.26
CA SER A 375 15.48 -33.49 12.69
C SER A 375 16.51 -34.63 12.63
N GLY A 376 17.80 -34.32 12.77
CA GLY A 376 18.89 -35.31 12.78
C GLY A 376 19.53 -35.60 11.42
N GLU A 377 19.15 -34.89 10.36
CA GLU A 377 19.70 -35.07 9.01
C GLU A 377 20.03 -33.72 8.34
N TRP A 378 20.89 -33.76 7.31
CA TRP A 378 21.17 -32.59 6.45
C TRP A 378 20.22 -32.59 5.25
N HIS A 379 19.51 -31.49 5.05
CA HIS A 379 18.64 -31.27 3.89
C HIS A 379 19.20 -30.17 3.01
N LYS A 380 19.35 -30.44 1.70
CA LYS A 380 19.69 -29.41 0.72
C LYS A 380 18.55 -28.38 0.64
N ILE A 381 18.88 -27.11 0.77
CA ILE A 381 17.93 -25.98 0.79
C ILE A 381 18.13 -24.97 -0.35
N GLY A 382 19.06 -25.27 -1.27
CA GLY A 382 19.30 -24.49 -2.47
C GLY A 382 20.74 -24.53 -2.96
N ASP A 383 20.94 -23.96 -4.14
CA ASP A 383 22.26 -23.69 -4.72
C ASP A 383 22.65 -22.24 -4.44
N VAL A 384 23.91 -22.02 -4.02
CA VAL A 384 24.45 -20.69 -3.75
C VAL A 384 25.01 -20.11 -5.05
N VAL A 385 24.44 -19.00 -5.49
CA VAL A 385 24.87 -18.27 -6.69
C VAL A 385 25.68 -17.04 -6.28
N GLY A 386 26.86 -16.87 -6.90
CA GLY A 386 27.82 -15.84 -6.53
C GLY A 386 27.30 -14.42 -6.78
N GLY A 387 27.30 -13.59 -5.73
CA GLY A 387 26.88 -12.19 -5.79
C GLY A 387 28.07 -11.30 -6.17
N ALA A 388 28.00 -10.64 -7.33
CA ALA A 388 29.04 -9.70 -7.75
C ALA A 388 28.78 -8.29 -7.22
N SER A 389 29.41 -7.88 -6.09
CA SER A 389 29.66 -6.46 -5.82
C SER A 389 30.65 -6.21 -4.67
N SER A 390 31.52 -5.22 -4.88
CA SER A 390 32.57 -4.75 -3.98
C SER A 390 32.11 -3.54 -3.13
N THR A 391 32.33 -3.58 -1.81
CA THR A 391 31.90 -2.59 -0.81
C THR A 391 33.04 -1.63 -0.35
N LYS A 392 33.49 -0.71 -1.22
CA LYS A 392 34.25 0.49 -0.77
C LYS A 392 33.82 1.71 -1.58
N LYS A 393 33.18 2.68 -0.91
CA LYS A 393 32.81 3.98 -1.49
C LYS A 393 34.05 4.73 -1.98
N GLN A 394 33.94 5.38 -3.14
CA GLN A 394 35.00 6.11 -3.81
C GLN A 394 34.69 7.62 -3.76
N VAL A 395 35.71 8.45 -3.52
CA VAL A 395 35.56 9.92 -3.44
C VAL A 395 35.83 10.54 -4.81
N TYR A 396 34.87 11.32 -5.33
CA TYR A 396 35.00 12.08 -6.57
C TYR A 396 34.45 13.49 -6.38
N GLU A 397 35.23 14.51 -6.74
CA GLU A 397 34.90 15.94 -6.57
C GLU A 397 34.40 16.33 -5.16
N GLY A 398 34.99 15.74 -4.11
CA GLY A 398 34.66 16.03 -2.72
C GLY A 398 33.37 15.39 -2.22
N LYS A 399 32.76 14.46 -2.97
CA LYS A 399 31.57 13.67 -2.58
C LYS A 399 31.85 12.18 -2.66
N GLU A 400 31.20 11.40 -1.80
CA GLU A 400 31.34 9.93 -1.74
C GLU A 400 30.30 9.24 -2.63
N TYR A 401 30.74 8.25 -3.41
CA TYR A 401 29.89 7.46 -4.31
C TYR A 401 30.14 5.96 -4.13
N ASP A 402 29.12 5.12 -4.33
CA ASP A 402 29.26 3.66 -4.29
C ASP A 402 30.17 3.16 -5.42
N TYR A 403 30.07 3.77 -6.60
CA TYR A 403 30.91 3.50 -7.77
C TYR A 403 31.39 4.80 -8.41
N VAL A 404 32.61 4.81 -8.92
CA VAL A 404 33.10 5.82 -9.87
C VAL A 404 33.70 5.06 -11.05
N PHE A 405 32.94 4.96 -12.13
CA PHE A 405 33.33 4.20 -13.32
C PHE A 405 34.20 5.04 -14.26
N ASP A 406 35.10 4.38 -14.97
CA ASP A 406 35.78 4.94 -16.13
C ASP A 406 35.00 4.51 -17.39
N VAL A 407 34.45 5.47 -18.11
CA VAL A 407 33.60 5.22 -19.28
C VAL A 407 34.27 5.79 -20.53
N ASP A 408 34.61 4.90 -21.46
CA ASP A 408 35.19 5.23 -22.76
C ASP A 408 34.06 5.42 -23.78
N ILE A 409 33.73 6.66 -24.12
CA ILE A 409 32.58 6.98 -25.00
C ILE A 409 33.01 7.34 -26.42
N LYS A 410 34.27 7.78 -26.59
CA LYS A 410 34.85 8.13 -27.88
C LYS A 410 36.17 7.42 -28.08
N ASP A 411 36.31 6.79 -29.24
CA ASP A 411 37.51 6.05 -29.61
C ASP A 411 38.72 7.00 -29.74
N GLY A 412 39.69 6.87 -28.82
CA GLY A 412 40.92 7.67 -28.79
C GLY A 412 40.94 8.88 -27.82
N GLU A 413 39.87 9.15 -27.07
CA GLU A 413 39.86 10.14 -25.98
C GLU A 413 40.04 9.47 -24.60
N PRO A 414 40.54 10.18 -23.57
CA PRO A 414 40.69 9.63 -22.23
C PRO A 414 39.33 9.25 -21.60
N PRO A 415 39.26 8.17 -20.79
CA PRO A 415 38.03 7.76 -20.11
C PRO A 415 37.45 8.86 -19.24
N LEU A 416 36.13 9.02 -19.29
CA LEU A 416 35.40 9.98 -18.47
C LEU A 416 34.89 9.33 -17.19
N LYS A 417 34.94 10.06 -16.08
CA LYS A 417 34.54 9.56 -14.76
C LYS A 417 33.03 9.68 -14.58
N LEU A 418 32.37 8.57 -14.29
CA LEU A 418 30.93 8.48 -14.03
C LEU A 418 30.68 8.06 -12.57
N PRO A 419 30.35 9.00 -11.67
CA PRO A 419 30.00 8.70 -10.29
C PRO A 419 28.55 8.21 -10.16
N TYR A 420 28.31 7.11 -9.43
CA TYR A 420 27.00 6.48 -9.30
C TYR A 420 26.78 5.88 -7.90
N ASN A 421 25.59 6.13 -7.32
CA ASN A 421 25.12 5.48 -6.11
C ASN A 421 23.98 4.52 -6.42
N LEU A 422 23.90 3.40 -5.69
CA LEU A 422 22.91 2.34 -5.93
C LEU A 422 21.45 2.77 -5.69
N ASN A 423 21.25 3.85 -4.94
CA ASN A 423 19.92 4.43 -4.69
C ASN A 423 19.52 5.48 -5.75
N GLN A 424 20.37 5.76 -6.74
CA GLN A 424 20.09 6.73 -7.80
C GLN A 424 19.51 6.04 -9.03
N ASN A 425 18.54 6.71 -9.66
CA ASN A 425 17.97 6.26 -10.93
C ASN A 425 19.08 6.31 -12.02
N PRO A 426 19.39 5.17 -12.69
CA PRO A 426 20.42 5.10 -13.73
C PRO A 426 20.20 6.10 -14.87
N TYR A 427 18.94 6.36 -15.27
CA TYR A 427 18.62 7.28 -16.36
C TYR A 427 18.94 8.72 -15.97
N THR A 428 18.58 9.14 -14.75
CA THR A 428 18.88 10.49 -14.26
C THR A 428 20.39 10.72 -14.14
N VAL A 429 21.15 9.70 -13.74
CA VAL A 429 22.62 9.79 -13.66
C VAL A 429 23.24 9.81 -15.06
N ALA A 430 22.76 8.98 -15.98
CA ALA A 430 23.22 8.95 -17.37
C ALA A 430 22.96 10.28 -18.09
N GLU A 431 21.75 10.84 -17.98
CA GLU A 431 21.41 12.14 -18.58
C GLU A 431 22.26 13.26 -18.02
N LYS A 432 22.46 13.28 -16.69
CA LYS A 432 23.32 14.26 -16.04
C LYS A 432 24.77 14.12 -16.48
N PHE A 433 25.31 12.90 -16.51
CA PHE A 433 26.68 12.64 -16.95
C PHE A 433 26.90 13.03 -18.41
N LEU A 434 25.92 12.81 -19.29
CA LEU A 434 25.98 13.26 -20.69
C LEU A 434 25.92 14.78 -20.80
N ALA A 435 25.05 15.44 -20.02
CA ALA A 435 24.95 16.90 -19.98
C ALA A 435 26.24 17.56 -19.45
N ASP A 436 26.80 17.04 -18.35
CA ASP A 436 28.01 17.56 -17.70
C ASP A 436 29.26 17.43 -18.59
N ASN A 437 29.27 16.48 -19.52
CA ASN A 437 30.37 16.23 -20.47
C ASN A 437 30.05 16.67 -21.92
N GLU A 438 28.94 17.39 -22.14
CA GLU A 438 28.49 17.87 -23.46
C GLU A 438 28.36 16.75 -24.53
N LEU A 439 27.92 15.56 -24.11
CA LEU A 439 27.77 14.38 -24.97
C LEU A 439 26.34 14.26 -25.53
N PRO A 440 26.16 13.67 -26.74
CA PRO A 440 24.84 13.49 -27.32
C PRO A 440 23.91 12.60 -26.47
N SER A 441 22.65 12.99 -26.32
CA SER A 441 21.62 12.22 -25.59
C SER A 441 21.29 10.86 -26.21
N SER A 442 21.81 10.56 -27.40
CA SER A 442 21.69 9.23 -28.03
C SER A 442 22.47 8.14 -27.28
N TYR A 443 23.42 8.51 -26.42
CA TYR A 443 24.20 7.57 -25.60
C TYR A 443 23.53 7.22 -24.27
N THR A 444 22.37 7.80 -23.94
CA THR A 444 21.70 7.58 -22.65
C THR A 444 21.45 6.10 -22.40
N ASP A 445 20.91 5.37 -23.37
CA ASP A 445 20.64 3.94 -23.21
C ASP A 445 21.92 3.09 -23.07
N GLU A 446 23.02 3.50 -23.72
CA GLU A 446 24.31 2.82 -23.63
C GLU A 446 24.95 3.03 -22.24
N VAL A 447 24.89 4.26 -21.72
CA VAL A 447 25.40 4.61 -20.39
C VAL A 447 24.53 3.99 -19.29
N VAL A 448 23.20 3.97 -19.45
CA VAL A 448 22.29 3.28 -18.53
C VAL A 448 22.57 1.78 -18.53
N ARG A 449 22.68 1.16 -19.70
CA ARG A 449 22.99 -0.27 -19.80
C ARG A 449 24.37 -0.58 -19.21
N PHE A 450 25.35 0.31 -19.38
CA PHE A 450 26.65 0.21 -18.74
C PHE A 450 26.54 0.28 -17.21
N LEU A 451 25.80 1.24 -16.67
CA LEU A 451 25.53 1.36 -15.23
C LEU A 451 24.86 0.09 -14.71
N GLU A 452 23.73 -0.30 -15.30
CA GLU A 452 22.98 -1.49 -14.93
C GLU A 452 23.84 -2.75 -14.99
N THR A 453 24.66 -2.93 -16.04
CA THR A 453 25.53 -4.11 -16.17
C THR A 453 26.61 -4.14 -15.10
N ASN A 454 27.18 -2.99 -14.75
CA ASN A 454 28.27 -2.89 -13.77
C ASN A 454 27.79 -2.79 -12.32
N THR A 455 26.50 -2.52 -12.08
CA THR A 455 25.88 -2.50 -10.75
C THR A 455 24.83 -3.59 -10.53
N ALA A 456 24.58 -4.47 -11.49
CA ALA A 456 23.57 -5.55 -11.45
C ALA A 456 23.71 -6.54 -10.27
N GLY A 457 24.85 -6.57 -9.57
CA GLY A 457 25.06 -7.45 -8.41
C GLY A 457 25.25 -6.72 -7.07
N ALA A 458 24.99 -5.41 -7.04
CA ALA A 458 25.25 -4.54 -5.90
C ALA A 458 23.98 -4.23 -5.08
N ARG A 459 24.01 -4.57 -3.80
CA ARG A 459 22.95 -4.22 -2.83
C ARG A 459 23.37 -2.98 -2.04
N LEU A 460 22.42 -2.08 -1.79
CA LEU A 460 22.57 -0.97 -0.85
C LEU A 460 22.80 -1.54 0.56
N SER A 461 23.96 -1.26 1.15
CA SER A 461 24.18 -1.46 2.58
C SER A 461 23.59 -0.28 3.34
N GLU A 462 22.63 -0.53 4.23
CA GLU A 462 22.41 0.35 5.38
C GLU A 462 23.62 0.20 6.31
N ASP A 463 24.58 1.12 6.21
CA ASP A 463 25.45 1.50 7.33
C ASP A 463 26.30 2.72 6.97
N ALA A 464 25.86 3.89 7.45
CA ALA A 464 26.73 5.01 7.81
C ALA A 464 25.92 6.03 8.64
N ALA A 465 25.78 5.79 9.96
CA ALA A 465 25.82 6.84 11.00
C ALA A 465 25.62 6.26 12.41
N ALA A 466 26.67 5.70 12.98
CA ALA A 466 26.86 5.68 14.43
C ALA A 466 28.26 6.26 14.72
N ASP A 467 28.30 7.58 14.95
CA ASP A 467 29.03 8.21 16.07
C ASP A 467 29.25 9.72 15.82
N ALA A 468 28.45 10.56 16.49
CA ALA A 468 28.89 11.73 17.28
C ALA A 468 27.70 12.65 17.66
N ASN A 469 27.49 12.77 18.98
CA ASN A 469 26.61 13.70 19.72
C ASN A 469 26.22 15.05 19.06
N SER A 470 24.91 15.37 19.01
CA SER A 470 24.27 16.41 19.87
C SER A 470 22.81 16.75 19.46
N ALA A 471 21.92 16.78 20.47
CA ALA A 471 20.72 17.63 20.64
C ALA A 471 19.58 17.68 19.59
N HIS A 472 18.42 17.14 20.00
CA HIS A 472 17.03 17.60 19.79
C HIS A 472 16.60 18.10 18.40
N SER A 473 15.79 17.30 17.69
CA SER A 473 14.64 17.75 16.90
C SER A 473 13.85 16.53 16.38
N SER A 474 12.58 16.44 16.76
CA SER A 474 11.64 15.40 16.33
C SER A 474 10.89 15.83 15.08
N THR A 475 11.08 15.13 13.96
CA THR A 475 10.28 15.26 12.73
C THR A 475 9.84 13.90 12.21
N SER A 476 8.55 13.85 11.87
CA SER A 476 7.76 12.78 11.28
C SER A 476 8.45 12.02 10.15
N ALA A 477 8.61 10.71 10.34
CA ALA A 477 9.09 9.79 9.33
C ALA A 477 7.98 9.43 8.34
N LEU A 478 8.31 9.52 7.05
CA LEU A 478 7.56 8.97 5.93
C LEU A 478 7.37 7.46 6.15
N VAL A 479 6.11 7.01 6.12
CA VAL A 479 5.76 5.59 6.11
C VAL A 479 6.10 5.03 4.74
N ASN A 480 7.29 4.45 4.60
CA ASN A 480 7.64 3.62 3.44
C ASN A 480 6.78 2.36 3.46
N ASP A 481 6.12 2.03 2.34
CA ASP A 481 5.37 0.80 2.14
C ASP A 481 6.32 -0.42 2.15
N PRO A 482 6.32 -1.24 3.23
CA PRO A 482 7.23 -2.37 3.38
C PRO A 482 6.77 -3.62 2.62
N TYR A 483 5.64 -3.57 1.90
CA TYR A 483 5.05 -4.72 1.20
C TYR A 483 5.17 -4.66 -0.33
N SER A 484 5.76 -3.59 -0.85
CA SER A 484 5.94 -3.34 -2.29
C SER A 484 7.01 -4.24 -2.96
N ASP A 485 7.90 -4.86 -2.19
CA ASP A 485 9.20 -5.31 -2.72
C ASP A 485 9.27 -6.75 -3.25
N ALA A 486 8.16 -7.50 -3.20
CA ALA A 486 8.09 -8.90 -3.65
C ALA A 486 7.40 -9.10 -5.02
N TYR A 487 6.49 -8.20 -5.44
CA TYR A 487 5.67 -8.39 -6.64
C TYR A 487 6.42 -8.09 -7.96
N VAL A 488 7.39 -7.17 -7.94
CA VAL A 488 8.15 -6.79 -9.15
C VAL A 488 9.10 -7.91 -9.63
N ARG A 489 9.40 -8.91 -8.79
CA ARG A 489 10.43 -9.94 -9.07
C ARG A 489 9.95 -11.18 -9.82
N GLN A 490 8.64 -11.47 -9.92
CA GLN A 490 8.17 -12.75 -10.49
C GLN A 490 7.59 -12.69 -11.91
N HIS A 491 7.26 -11.52 -12.46
CA HIS A 491 6.60 -11.43 -13.78
C HIS A 491 7.52 -11.26 -15.00
N GLN A 492 8.84 -11.49 -14.89
CA GLN A 492 9.73 -11.43 -16.06
C GLN A 492 9.95 -12.75 -16.81
N HIS A 493 9.47 -13.90 -16.34
CA HIS A 493 9.71 -15.17 -17.06
C HIS A 493 8.57 -16.19 -16.95
N GLN A 494 7.70 -16.26 -17.98
CA GLN A 494 7.33 -17.44 -18.79
C GLN A 494 5.85 -17.48 -19.25
N GLY A 495 5.67 -17.67 -20.58
CA GLY A 495 4.67 -18.57 -21.19
C GLY A 495 3.19 -18.13 -21.26
N LYS A 496 2.73 -17.71 -22.45
CA LYS A 496 1.31 -17.53 -22.81
C LYS A 496 0.46 -18.81 -22.65
N PRO A 497 -0.82 -18.65 -22.28
CA PRO A 497 -1.94 -19.23 -23.04
C PRO A 497 -2.93 -18.15 -23.53
N GLU A 498 -3.94 -18.57 -24.28
CA GLU A 498 -4.53 -17.87 -25.44
C GLU A 498 -5.59 -16.77 -25.20
N SER A 499 -5.51 -15.76 -26.07
CA SER A 499 -6.47 -14.77 -26.61
C SER A 499 -7.72 -14.31 -25.84
N HIS A 500 -7.61 -13.12 -25.25
CA HIS A 500 -8.68 -12.11 -25.11
C HIS A 500 -8.14 -10.74 -25.58
N PRO A 501 -8.99 -9.79 -26.02
CA PRO A 501 -8.61 -8.71 -26.95
C PRO A 501 -7.54 -7.80 -26.35
N SER A 502 -6.60 -7.37 -27.20
CA SER A 502 -5.35 -6.67 -26.88
C SER A 502 -5.46 -5.73 -25.68
N ALA A 503 -4.76 -6.06 -24.59
CA ALA A 503 -4.63 -5.18 -23.43
C ALA A 503 -4.04 -3.84 -23.88
N THR A 504 -4.80 -2.77 -23.67
CA THR A 504 -4.36 -1.38 -23.77
C THR A 504 -3.24 -1.13 -22.75
N SER A 505 -2.28 -0.29 -23.11
CA SER A 505 -1.03 -0.08 -22.36
C SER A 505 -1.10 1.03 -21.30
N ILE A 506 -2.04 1.97 -21.46
CA ILE A 506 -2.22 3.20 -20.68
C ILE A 506 -3.66 3.31 -20.14
N ILE A 507 -4.68 3.00 -20.96
CA ILE A 507 -6.10 3.09 -20.55
C ILE A 507 -6.58 1.73 -20.03
N PRO A 508 -7.35 1.64 -18.93
CA PRO A 508 -7.85 2.72 -18.10
C PRO A 508 -6.80 3.23 -17.10
N GLU A 509 -6.67 4.55 -17.02
CA GLU A 509 -5.84 5.21 -16.01
C GLU A 509 -6.73 5.60 -14.81
N LYS A 510 -6.32 5.24 -13.59
CA LYS A 510 -7.14 5.35 -12.38
C LYS A 510 -6.47 6.14 -11.26
N GLN A 511 -5.30 6.72 -11.45
CA GLN A 511 -4.63 7.52 -10.43
C GLN A 511 -5.11 8.98 -10.47
N PHE A 512 -5.42 9.56 -9.30
CA PHE A 512 -5.79 10.97 -9.17
C PHE A 512 -4.56 11.87 -9.16
N ILE A 513 -4.69 13.10 -9.67
CA ILE A 513 -3.65 14.11 -9.62
C ILE A 513 -4.04 15.25 -8.66
N ALA A 514 -3.31 15.43 -7.56
CA ALA A 514 -3.61 16.45 -6.56
C ALA A 514 -2.57 17.59 -6.50
N TYR A 515 -3.00 18.81 -6.17
CA TYR A 515 -2.15 20.00 -6.01
C TYR A 515 -1.93 20.34 -4.53
N LYS A 516 -1.05 19.58 -3.86
CA LYS A 516 -0.79 19.68 -2.41
C LYS A 516 0.34 20.63 -2.03
N GLU A 517 1.22 20.98 -2.97
CA GLU A 517 2.41 21.79 -2.68
C GLU A 517 2.07 23.25 -2.41
N PHE A 518 2.73 23.85 -1.42
CA PHE A 518 2.66 25.28 -1.11
C PHE A 518 3.90 25.74 -0.34
N LYS A 519 4.15 27.05 -0.33
CA LYS A 519 5.19 27.67 0.50
C LYS A 519 4.54 28.43 1.63
N LYS A 520 4.70 27.91 2.86
CA LYS A 520 4.15 28.49 4.09
C LYS A 520 4.42 29.99 4.22
N GLU A 521 5.69 30.39 4.10
CA GLU A 521 6.08 31.80 4.23
C GLU A 521 5.42 32.69 3.18
N SER A 522 5.19 32.18 1.97
CA SER A 522 4.51 32.93 0.91
C SER A 522 3.03 33.17 1.23
N ILE A 523 2.34 32.19 1.80
CA ILE A 523 0.94 32.33 2.23
C ILE A 523 0.84 33.32 3.40
N LEU A 524 1.68 33.17 4.42
CA LEU A 524 1.65 34.04 5.61
C LEU A 524 1.95 35.50 5.23
N ASN A 525 3.02 35.74 4.47
CA ASN A 525 3.42 37.08 4.05
C ASN A 525 2.41 37.68 3.06
N GLY A 526 1.88 36.85 2.16
CA GLY A 526 0.83 37.25 1.21
C GLY A 526 -0.43 37.72 1.93
N LEU A 527 -0.92 36.94 2.90
CA LEU A 527 -2.11 37.28 3.68
C LEU A 527 -1.90 38.58 4.45
N LYS A 528 -0.80 38.73 5.20
CA LYS A 528 -0.51 39.96 5.96
C LYS A 528 -0.50 41.20 5.06
N LYS A 529 0.13 41.09 3.89
CA LYS A 529 0.21 42.19 2.92
C LYS A 529 -1.17 42.56 2.38
N LEU A 530 -1.96 41.57 1.96
CA LEU A 530 -3.31 41.80 1.42
C LEU A 530 -4.28 42.28 2.51
N ASN A 531 -4.13 41.81 3.74
CA ASN A 531 -4.91 42.27 4.88
C ASN A 531 -4.70 43.78 5.12
N ALA A 532 -3.46 44.24 5.07
CA ALA A 532 -3.13 45.66 5.25
C ALA A 532 -3.65 46.56 4.12
N SER A 533 -3.95 46.00 2.94
CA SER A 533 -4.49 46.77 1.81
C SER A 533 -6.01 46.85 1.77
N GLN A 534 -6.74 46.15 2.64
CA GLN A 534 -8.21 46.23 2.66
C GLN A 534 -8.67 47.51 3.37
N GLU A 535 -9.71 48.18 2.87
CA GLU A 535 -10.30 49.35 3.55
C GLU A 535 -11.25 48.94 4.70
N THR A 536 -11.91 47.79 4.56
CA THR A 536 -12.83 47.21 5.55
C THR A 536 -12.64 45.68 5.61
N ASN A 537 -13.16 45.01 6.65
CA ASN A 537 -13.08 43.55 6.82
C ASN A 537 -11.66 42.97 6.95
N GLN A 538 -10.73 43.77 7.48
CA GLN A 538 -9.40 43.33 7.87
C GLN A 538 -9.48 42.31 9.03
N PHE A 539 -8.55 41.37 9.06
CA PHE A 539 -8.24 40.56 10.22
C PHE A 539 -7.48 41.40 11.25
N THR A 540 -7.88 41.25 12.51
CA THR A 540 -7.22 41.79 13.68
C THR A 540 -5.83 41.14 13.90
N PRO A 541 -4.93 41.76 14.67
CA PRO A 541 -3.64 41.17 15.00
C PRO A 541 -3.75 39.79 15.65
N ASP A 542 -4.76 39.59 16.51
CA ASP A 542 -5.00 38.30 17.17
C ASP A 542 -5.46 37.23 16.18
N GLU A 543 -6.39 37.55 15.27
CA GLU A 543 -6.80 36.63 14.17
C GLU A 543 -5.60 36.26 13.28
N LEU A 544 -4.72 37.21 12.96
CA LEU A 544 -3.51 36.91 12.18
C LEU A 544 -2.54 35.99 12.93
N SER A 545 -2.38 36.16 14.25
CA SER A 545 -1.57 35.28 15.08
C SER A 545 -2.16 33.86 15.14
N THR A 546 -3.48 33.75 15.27
CA THR A 546 -4.19 32.46 15.23
C THR A 546 -4.00 31.79 13.87
N PHE A 547 -4.19 32.53 12.77
CA PHE A 547 -3.93 32.05 11.41
C PHE A 547 -2.50 31.53 11.24
N GLU A 548 -1.50 32.24 11.76
CA GLU A 548 -0.10 31.79 11.71
C GLU A 548 0.11 30.46 12.45
N SER A 549 -0.57 30.28 13.58
CA SER A 549 -0.56 29.01 14.32
C SER A 549 -1.22 27.89 13.52
N LEU A 550 -2.41 28.15 12.94
CA LEU A 550 -3.16 27.18 12.13
C LEU A 550 -2.36 26.68 10.92
N VAL A 551 -1.76 27.59 10.15
CA VAL A 551 -0.95 27.23 8.97
C VAL A 551 0.36 26.55 9.37
N SER A 552 0.83 26.75 10.61
CA SER A 552 2.04 26.09 11.12
C SER A 552 1.83 24.64 11.53
N ASN A 553 0.64 24.30 12.01
CA ASN A 553 0.30 22.96 12.45
C ASN A 553 -1.16 22.64 12.06
N LEU A 554 -1.36 22.30 10.78
CA LEU A 554 -2.68 22.21 10.19
C LEU A 554 -3.32 20.83 10.45
N SER A 555 -4.06 20.73 11.56
CA SER A 555 -4.96 19.60 11.87
C SER A 555 -6.26 19.68 11.06
N SER A 556 -7.10 18.65 11.12
CA SER A 556 -8.43 18.66 10.48
C SER A 556 -9.31 19.80 10.99
N ASP A 557 -9.42 19.98 12.31
CA ASP A 557 -10.16 21.11 12.89
C ASP A 557 -9.58 22.47 12.48
N GLY A 558 -8.25 22.58 12.42
CA GLY A 558 -7.60 23.80 11.94
C GLY A 558 -7.85 24.06 10.45
N ALA A 559 -7.93 23.03 9.62
CA ALA A 559 -8.27 23.13 8.21
C ALA A 559 -9.72 23.57 8.00
N ILE A 560 -10.65 23.06 8.83
CA ILE A 560 -12.04 23.48 8.85
C ILE A 560 -12.14 24.95 9.24
N GLU A 561 -11.41 25.38 10.27
CA GLU A 561 -11.34 26.78 10.69
C GLU A 561 -10.78 27.68 9.58
N LEU A 562 -9.72 27.25 8.89
CA LEU A 562 -9.17 27.96 7.73
C LEU A 562 -10.19 28.15 6.62
N ILE A 563 -11.01 27.14 6.32
CA ILE A 563 -12.05 27.25 5.29
C ILE A 563 -13.17 28.17 5.78
N LEU A 564 -13.82 27.82 6.89
CA LEU A 564 -15.07 28.44 7.33
C LEU A 564 -14.89 29.87 7.83
N GLN A 565 -13.76 30.19 8.48
CA GLN A 565 -13.55 31.52 9.08
C GLN A 565 -12.69 32.44 8.21
N TYR A 566 -11.58 31.93 7.68
CA TYR A 566 -10.61 32.77 6.96
C TYR A 566 -10.93 32.84 5.46
N ALA A 567 -11.00 31.70 4.78
CA ALA A 567 -11.19 31.67 3.34
C ALA A 567 -12.56 32.21 2.93
N THR A 568 -13.64 31.79 3.59
CA THR A 568 -15.00 32.28 3.30
C THR A 568 -15.11 33.79 3.52
N LYS A 569 -14.49 34.35 4.58
CA LYS A 569 -14.46 35.81 4.81
C LYS A 569 -13.70 36.55 3.71
N ILE A 570 -12.53 36.05 3.29
CA ILE A 570 -11.75 36.63 2.20
C ILE A 570 -12.57 36.64 0.90
N ILE A 571 -13.16 35.51 0.53
CA ILE A 571 -13.87 35.35 -0.75
C ILE A 571 -15.12 36.23 -0.82
N SER A 572 -15.85 36.35 0.29
CA SER A 572 -17.10 37.12 0.36
C SER A 572 -16.89 38.63 0.52
N SER A 573 -15.84 39.07 1.23
CA SER A 573 -15.75 40.46 1.70
C SER A 573 -14.56 41.27 1.20
N TRP A 574 -13.50 40.64 0.67
CA TRP A 574 -12.31 41.36 0.17
C TRP A 574 -12.45 41.75 -1.31
N GLU A 575 -11.62 42.70 -1.74
CA GLU A 575 -11.52 43.10 -3.15
C GLU A 575 -11.18 41.92 -4.06
N THR A 576 -11.71 41.91 -5.30
CA THR A 576 -11.53 40.83 -6.28
C THR A 576 -10.07 40.46 -6.52
N SER A 577 -9.17 41.43 -6.51
CA SER A 577 -7.71 41.25 -6.66
C SER A 577 -7.09 40.40 -5.55
N SER A 578 -7.73 40.34 -4.38
CA SER A 578 -7.24 39.68 -3.17
C SER A 578 -7.90 38.32 -2.91
N LYS A 579 -9.03 38.01 -3.58
CA LYS A 579 -9.80 36.76 -3.36
C LYS A 579 -9.02 35.49 -3.66
N LEU A 580 -8.00 35.56 -4.51
CA LEU A 580 -7.17 34.42 -4.91
C LEU A 580 -6.58 33.67 -3.71
N ILE A 581 -6.15 34.40 -2.68
CA ILE A 581 -5.54 33.77 -1.49
C ILE A 581 -6.57 32.93 -0.71
N GLY A 582 -7.85 33.31 -0.74
CA GLY A 582 -8.93 32.51 -0.13
C GLY A 582 -9.04 31.13 -0.78
N PHE A 583 -9.00 31.06 -2.11
CA PHE A 583 -9.00 29.78 -2.82
C PHE A 583 -7.70 28.98 -2.60
N ASP A 584 -6.56 29.67 -2.47
CA ASP A 584 -5.27 29.04 -2.14
C ASP A 584 -5.32 28.36 -0.75
N LEU A 585 -6.02 28.98 0.22
CA LEU A 585 -6.26 28.40 1.54
C LEU A 585 -7.20 27.19 1.47
N ILE A 586 -8.31 27.29 0.72
CA ILE A 586 -9.26 26.17 0.59
C ILE A 586 -8.56 24.95 -0.02
N ARG A 587 -7.81 25.11 -1.12
CA ARG A 587 -7.13 23.96 -1.75
C ARG A 587 -6.10 23.31 -0.83
N LEU A 588 -5.50 24.08 0.08
CA LEU A 588 -4.51 23.60 1.04
C LEU A 588 -5.18 22.86 2.19
N ALA A 589 -6.33 23.36 2.64
CA ALA A 589 -7.07 22.82 3.76
C ALA A 589 -7.78 21.50 3.42
N ILE A 590 -8.38 21.37 2.23
CA ILE A 590 -9.17 20.19 1.83
C ILE A 590 -8.43 18.85 2.08
N PRO A 591 -7.16 18.66 1.65
CA PRO A 591 -6.44 17.39 1.88
C PRO A 591 -6.13 17.07 3.35
N LYS A 592 -6.43 17.97 4.28
CA LYS A 592 -6.22 17.79 5.72
C LYS A 592 -7.50 17.50 6.49
N ILE A 593 -8.66 17.61 5.84
CA ILE A 593 -9.96 17.33 6.45
C ILE A 593 -10.25 15.84 6.32
N THR A 594 -10.61 15.20 7.44
CA THR A 594 -10.95 13.78 7.47
C THR A 594 -12.29 13.50 6.78
N ALA A 595 -12.50 12.27 6.31
CA ALA A 595 -13.80 11.86 5.78
C ALA A 595 -14.90 11.98 6.85
N HIS A 596 -14.60 11.65 8.10
CA HIS A 596 -15.51 11.80 9.24
C HIS A 596 -15.97 13.26 9.41
N ASP A 597 -15.05 14.22 9.35
CA ASP A 597 -15.37 15.64 9.49
C ASP A 597 -16.27 16.14 8.35
N PHE A 598 -16.01 15.75 7.10
CA PHE A 598 -16.91 16.07 5.99
C PHE A 598 -18.32 15.52 6.22
N LEU A 599 -18.43 14.27 6.63
CA LEU A 599 -19.72 13.60 6.82
C LEU A 599 -20.50 14.11 8.04
N THR A 600 -19.83 14.58 9.09
CA THR A 600 -20.48 15.05 10.32
C THR A 600 -20.74 16.55 10.36
N LYS A 601 -19.97 17.36 9.63
CA LYS A 601 -20.08 18.82 9.59
C LYS A 601 -20.53 19.25 8.19
N GLU A 602 -21.84 19.15 7.93
CA GLU A 602 -22.45 19.42 6.61
C GLU A 602 -22.09 20.80 6.02
N THR A 603 -21.80 21.79 6.87
CA THR A 603 -21.44 23.15 6.45
C THR A 603 -20.13 23.24 5.66
N ILE A 604 -19.24 22.25 5.73
CA ILE A 604 -17.93 22.32 5.05
C ILE A 604 -18.11 22.18 3.54
N ALA A 605 -18.79 21.13 3.09
CA ALA A 605 -19.00 20.84 1.68
C ALA A 605 -19.82 21.96 1.01
N GLU A 606 -20.85 22.45 1.69
CA GLU A 606 -21.65 23.60 1.27
C GLU A 606 -20.80 24.88 1.14
N SER A 607 -19.95 25.19 2.13
CA SER A 607 -19.09 26.38 2.10
C SER A 607 -18.07 26.34 0.96
N VAL A 608 -17.47 25.17 0.71
CA VAL A 608 -16.55 24.96 -0.44
C VAL A 608 -17.30 25.17 -1.76
N SER A 609 -18.48 24.56 -1.92
CA SER A 609 -19.32 24.70 -3.12
C SER A 609 -19.71 26.17 -3.38
N ASN A 610 -20.27 26.85 -2.37
CA ASN A 610 -20.64 28.27 -2.44
C ASN A 610 -19.45 29.18 -2.78
N SER A 611 -18.27 28.86 -2.25
CA SER A 611 -17.03 29.59 -2.55
C SER A 611 -16.63 29.42 -4.02
N ILE A 612 -16.75 28.21 -4.58
CA ILE A 612 -16.46 27.93 -5.99
C ILE A 612 -17.42 28.72 -6.90
N GLU A 613 -18.72 28.67 -6.64
CA GLU A 613 -19.73 29.39 -7.43
C GLU A 613 -19.47 30.91 -7.39
N SER A 614 -19.29 31.47 -6.19
CA SER A 614 -18.99 32.90 -6.00
C SER A 614 -17.67 33.32 -6.67
N GLY A 615 -16.68 32.42 -6.70
CA GLY A 615 -15.41 32.63 -7.38
C GLY A 615 -15.57 32.70 -8.89
N LEU A 616 -16.33 31.77 -9.47
CA LEU A 616 -16.55 31.70 -10.91
C LEU A 616 -17.32 32.91 -11.44
N GLU A 617 -18.24 33.48 -10.67
CA GLU A 617 -18.97 34.70 -11.05
C GLU A 617 -18.03 35.86 -11.40
N VAL A 618 -17.00 36.07 -10.58
CA VAL A 618 -16.05 37.18 -10.73
C VAL A 618 -14.88 36.91 -11.67
N VAL A 619 -14.74 35.69 -12.20
CA VAL A 619 -13.72 35.39 -13.22
C VAL A 619 -14.07 36.12 -14.53
N ASP A 620 -13.17 36.99 -14.99
CA ASP A 620 -13.23 37.64 -16.30
C ASP A 620 -12.13 37.12 -17.24
N SER A 621 -12.03 37.71 -18.44
CA SER A 621 -11.06 37.29 -19.46
C SER A 621 -9.59 37.43 -19.01
N SER A 622 -9.30 38.31 -18.06
CA SER A 622 -7.94 38.56 -17.54
C SER A 622 -7.59 37.68 -16.32
N SER A 623 -8.59 36.99 -15.75
CA SER A 623 -8.53 36.33 -14.44
C SER A 623 -8.00 34.88 -14.48
N ALA A 624 -7.06 34.57 -15.38
CA ALA A 624 -6.56 33.20 -15.57
C ALA A 624 -5.97 32.58 -14.28
N THR A 625 -5.33 33.37 -13.43
CA THR A 625 -4.74 32.87 -12.17
C THR A 625 -5.81 32.54 -11.11
N LEU A 626 -6.87 33.35 -11.02
CA LEU A 626 -7.99 33.08 -10.12
C LEU A 626 -8.75 31.83 -10.58
N PHE A 627 -9.03 31.74 -11.88
CA PHE A 627 -9.65 30.57 -12.49
C PHE A 627 -8.84 29.30 -12.20
N MET A 628 -7.52 29.33 -12.43
CA MET A 628 -6.62 28.21 -12.10
C MET A 628 -6.76 27.77 -10.63
N MET A 629 -6.84 28.72 -9.69
CA MET A 629 -6.92 28.38 -8.27
C MET A 629 -8.26 27.74 -7.90
N ILE A 630 -9.37 28.23 -8.46
CA ILE A 630 -10.71 27.63 -8.29
C ILE A 630 -10.72 26.19 -8.83
N ILE A 631 -10.12 25.96 -9.99
CA ILE A 631 -10.00 24.61 -10.56
C ILE A 631 -9.15 23.69 -9.67
N LYS A 632 -8.06 24.19 -9.07
CA LYS A 632 -7.26 23.42 -8.11
C LYS A 632 -8.01 23.06 -6.83
N VAL A 633 -8.92 23.92 -6.37
CA VAL A 633 -9.84 23.59 -5.27
C VAL A 633 -10.72 22.41 -5.65
N LEU A 634 -11.38 22.47 -6.82
CA LEU A 634 -12.21 21.36 -7.32
C LEU A 634 -11.42 20.05 -7.43
N ILE A 635 -10.20 20.08 -7.95
CA ILE A 635 -9.33 18.90 -8.10
C ILE A 635 -9.03 18.25 -6.76
N ASN A 636 -8.58 19.03 -5.77
CA ASN A 636 -8.27 18.49 -4.45
C ASN A 636 -9.53 17.99 -3.72
N PHE A 637 -10.72 18.46 -4.11
CA PHE A 637 -12.00 18.08 -3.52
C PHE A 637 -12.52 16.73 -4.05
N ILE A 638 -12.28 16.40 -5.33
CA ILE A 638 -12.84 15.22 -6.02
C ILE A 638 -12.62 13.89 -5.29
N ASP A 639 -11.43 13.67 -4.73
CA ASP A 639 -11.06 12.40 -4.07
C ASP A 639 -11.48 12.34 -2.59
N GLY A 640 -12.49 13.12 -2.18
CA GLY A 640 -12.93 13.25 -0.80
C GLY A 640 -14.43 13.06 -0.60
N ALA A 641 -14.82 12.62 0.60
CA ALA A 641 -16.23 12.45 0.98
C ALA A 641 -17.07 13.73 0.81
N GLY A 642 -16.45 14.91 0.97
CA GLY A 642 -17.10 16.19 0.76
C GLY A 642 -17.57 16.42 -0.69
N PHE A 643 -16.86 15.89 -1.70
CA PHE A 643 -17.28 16.02 -3.09
C PHE A 643 -18.55 15.21 -3.37
N ILE A 644 -18.62 13.99 -2.83
CA ILE A 644 -19.82 13.15 -2.92
C ILE A 644 -20.99 13.87 -2.27
N GLN A 645 -20.80 14.39 -1.05
CA GLN A 645 -21.82 15.13 -0.31
C GLN A 645 -22.29 16.41 -1.03
N ALA A 646 -21.39 17.13 -1.70
CA ALA A 646 -21.73 18.38 -2.38
C ALA A 646 -22.37 18.18 -3.77
N PHE A 647 -21.95 17.16 -4.51
CA PHE A 647 -22.10 17.14 -5.96
C PHE A 647 -22.69 15.86 -6.55
N ILE A 648 -22.93 14.82 -5.74
CA ILE A 648 -23.44 13.53 -6.20
C ILE A 648 -24.78 13.21 -5.53
N ASP A 649 -25.81 13.02 -6.35
CA ASP A 649 -27.15 12.63 -5.89
C ASP A 649 -27.47 11.20 -6.33
N PRO A 650 -28.29 10.45 -5.56
CA PRO A 650 -28.87 9.21 -6.03
C PRO A 650 -29.79 9.46 -7.23
N PHE A 651 -29.78 8.56 -8.20
CA PHE A 651 -30.63 8.63 -9.38
C PHE A 651 -32.09 8.36 -9.01
N GLU A 652 -33.02 9.13 -9.56
CA GLU A 652 -34.45 8.96 -9.29
C GLU A 652 -34.92 7.55 -9.70
N GLY A 653 -35.41 6.78 -8.73
CA GLY A 653 -35.98 5.45 -8.95
C GLY A 653 -35.00 4.28 -8.85
N ASP A 654 -33.70 4.52 -8.57
CA ASP A 654 -32.72 3.46 -8.33
C ASP A 654 -31.60 3.94 -7.39
N SER A 655 -31.64 3.53 -6.13
CA SER A 655 -30.67 3.93 -5.10
C SER A 655 -29.26 3.36 -5.30
N ALA A 656 -29.08 2.41 -6.23
CA ALA A 656 -27.76 1.87 -6.59
C ALA A 656 -27.08 2.70 -7.69
N LYS A 657 -27.76 3.71 -8.26
CA LYS A 657 -27.27 4.58 -9.33
C LYS A 657 -27.06 6.00 -8.81
N TYR A 658 -26.01 6.65 -9.27
CA TYR A 658 -25.68 8.03 -8.91
C TYR A 658 -25.47 8.91 -10.13
N ILE A 659 -25.72 10.21 -9.98
CA ILE A 659 -25.49 11.23 -11.00
C ILE A 659 -24.88 12.49 -10.36
N TYR A 660 -24.18 13.28 -11.18
CA TYR A 660 -23.83 14.64 -10.76
C TYR A 660 -25.10 15.48 -10.60
N ASN A 661 -25.21 16.20 -9.50
CA ASN A 661 -26.38 17.02 -9.21
C ASN A 661 -26.46 18.28 -10.09
N THR A 662 -27.58 19.00 -9.97
CA THR A 662 -27.84 20.20 -10.79
C THR A 662 -26.85 21.32 -10.50
N SER A 663 -26.41 21.49 -9.25
CA SER A 663 -25.40 22.51 -8.88
C SER A 663 -24.06 22.21 -9.55
N PHE A 664 -23.57 20.97 -9.47
CA PHE A 664 -22.31 20.62 -10.13
C PHE A 664 -22.38 20.77 -11.65
N SER A 665 -23.50 20.38 -12.26
CA SER A 665 -23.74 20.58 -13.69
C SER A 665 -23.70 22.06 -14.07
N HIS A 666 -24.25 22.94 -13.23
CA HIS A 666 -24.16 24.39 -13.41
C HIS A 666 -22.71 24.90 -13.27
N ILE A 667 -21.96 24.42 -12.28
CA ILE A 667 -20.52 24.74 -12.10
C ILE A 667 -19.73 24.35 -13.34
N LEU A 668 -19.90 23.14 -13.87
CA LEU A 668 -19.20 22.69 -15.08
C LEU A 668 -19.55 23.56 -16.30
N SER A 669 -20.82 23.93 -16.45
CA SER A 669 -21.26 24.84 -17.52
C SER A 669 -20.56 26.20 -17.44
N GLN A 670 -20.50 26.80 -16.23
CA GLN A 670 -19.78 28.04 -15.97
C GLN A 670 -18.28 27.90 -16.24
N VAL A 671 -17.64 26.82 -15.78
CA VAL A 671 -16.24 26.52 -16.06
C VAL A 671 -15.97 26.52 -17.56
N GLY A 672 -16.83 25.87 -18.35
CA GLY A 672 -16.73 25.88 -19.81
C GLY A 672 -16.91 27.27 -20.43
N ASP A 673 -17.87 28.06 -19.94
CA ASP A 673 -18.10 29.44 -20.41
C ASP A 673 -16.92 30.37 -20.10
N LYS A 674 -16.32 30.24 -18.92
CA LYS A 674 -15.16 31.06 -18.52
C LYS A 674 -13.92 30.65 -19.32
N THR A 675 -13.71 29.36 -19.52
CA THR A 675 -12.58 28.83 -20.31
C THR A 675 -12.51 29.43 -21.71
N THR A 676 -13.65 29.51 -22.41
CA THR A 676 -13.71 30.05 -23.78
C THR A 676 -13.54 31.57 -23.86
N LYS A 677 -13.71 32.27 -22.74
CA LYS A 677 -13.58 33.73 -22.63
C LYS A 677 -12.23 34.20 -22.07
N LEU A 678 -11.41 33.29 -21.55
CA LEU A 678 -10.08 33.63 -21.05
C LEU A 678 -9.17 34.11 -22.17
N ASP A 679 -8.45 35.20 -21.92
CA ASP A 679 -7.45 35.71 -22.84
C ASP A 679 -6.24 34.78 -22.88
N SER A 680 -5.96 34.21 -24.06
CA SER A 680 -4.81 33.33 -24.29
C SER A 680 -3.45 33.98 -24.01
N SER A 681 -3.38 35.32 -23.97
CA SER A 681 -2.19 36.09 -23.62
C SER A 681 -2.03 36.33 -22.12
N ALA A 682 -3.05 35.99 -21.31
CA ALA A 682 -3.03 36.19 -19.87
C ALA A 682 -1.91 35.40 -19.19
N LYS A 683 -1.34 36.00 -18.14
CA LYS A 683 -0.31 35.35 -17.32
C LYS A 683 -0.88 34.06 -16.71
N LEU A 684 -0.13 32.96 -16.85
CA LEU A 684 -0.51 31.61 -16.40
C LEU A 684 -1.73 31.00 -17.12
N TYR A 685 -2.11 31.51 -18.29
CA TYR A 685 -3.17 30.92 -19.12
C TYR A 685 -2.95 29.41 -19.36
N SER A 686 -1.78 29.01 -19.87
CA SER A 686 -1.47 27.60 -20.14
C SER A 686 -1.53 26.71 -18.88
N ALA A 687 -1.10 27.25 -17.72
CA ALA A 687 -1.20 26.54 -16.45
C ALA A 687 -2.65 26.40 -15.96
N ALA A 688 -3.49 27.41 -16.20
CA ALA A 688 -4.91 27.36 -15.90
C ALA A 688 -5.64 26.31 -16.74
N ILE A 689 -5.33 26.24 -18.04
CA ILE A 689 -5.91 25.23 -18.94
C ILE A 689 -5.38 23.82 -18.63
N THR A 690 -4.12 23.69 -18.20
CA THR A 690 -3.59 22.40 -17.74
C THR A 690 -4.28 21.93 -16.45
N ALA A 691 -4.55 22.83 -15.50
CA ALA A 691 -5.36 22.51 -14.32
C ALA A 691 -6.76 22.05 -14.74
N LEU A 692 -7.42 22.73 -15.68
CA LEU A 692 -8.73 22.32 -16.20
C LEU A 692 -8.71 20.92 -16.84
N ALA A 693 -7.69 20.61 -17.65
CA ALA A 693 -7.54 19.27 -18.21
C ALA A 693 -7.33 18.21 -17.12
N THR A 694 -6.67 18.58 -16.01
CA THR A 694 -6.51 17.71 -14.84
C THR A 694 -7.85 17.43 -14.15
N LEU A 695 -8.69 18.46 -13.98
CA LEU A 695 -10.04 18.30 -13.43
C LEU A 695 -10.85 17.29 -14.24
N VAL A 696 -10.85 17.40 -15.56
CA VAL A 696 -11.56 16.48 -16.45
C VAL A 696 -10.99 15.07 -16.40
N TYR A 697 -9.66 14.95 -16.29
CA TYR A 697 -8.98 13.67 -16.08
C TYR A 697 -9.42 13.02 -14.76
N ASP A 698 -9.45 13.75 -13.65
CA ASP A 698 -9.86 13.21 -12.34
C ASP A 698 -11.36 12.85 -12.33
N LEU A 699 -12.20 13.63 -13.02
CA LEU A 699 -13.62 13.32 -13.22
C LEU A 699 -13.83 12.06 -14.08
N SER A 700 -12.92 11.74 -15.00
CA SER A 700 -12.95 10.45 -15.71
C SER A 700 -12.52 9.29 -14.81
N THR A 701 -11.62 9.54 -13.87
CA THR A 701 -11.14 8.55 -12.90
C THR A 701 -12.21 8.20 -11.86
N ILE A 702 -12.91 9.20 -11.30
CA ILE A 702 -14.03 8.95 -10.38
C ILE A 702 -15.16 8.20 -11.07
N GLN A 703 -15.42 8.48 -12.35
CA GLN A 703 -16.39 7.74 -13.16
C GLN A 703 -16.04 6.24 -13.27
N LEU A 704 -14.75 5.89 -13.35
CA LEU A 704 -14.28 4.51 -13.41
C LEU A 704 -14.27 3.81 -12.03
N LYS A 705 -13.97 4.55 -10.96
CA LYS A 705 -13.85 4.01 -9.60
C LYS A 705 -15.19 3.84 -8.88
N THR A 706 -16.16 4.70 -9.18
CA THR A 706 -17.45 4.70 -8.47
C THR A 706 -18.46 3.84 -9.21
N THR A 707 -18.74 2.65 -8.70
CA THR A 707 -19.66 1.66 -9.32
C THR A 707 -21.02 2.25 -9.70
N GLY A 708 -21.62 3.06 -8.82
CA GLY A 708 -22.94 3.66 -9.08
C GLY A 708 -22.93 4.82 -10.08
N LEU A 709 -21.78 5.46 -10.34
CA LEU A 709 -21.62 6.36 -11.50
C LEU A 709 -21.43 5.53 -12.78
N ASN A 710 -20.60 4.48 -12.72
CA ASN A 710 -20.23 3.67 -13.88
C ASN A 710 -21.39 2.83 -14.45
N CYS A 711 -22.30 2.32 -13.62
CA CYS A 711 -23.43 1.48 -14.04
C CYS A 711 -24.43 2.19 -14.98
N HIS A 712 -24.39 3.52 -15.06
CA HIS A 712 -25.16 4.34 -16.00
C HIS A 712 -24.30 5.42 -16.67
N SER A 713 -23.08 5.04 -17.07
CA SER A 713 -22.02 5.96 -17.52
C SER A 713 -22.43 6.97 -18.58
N SER A 714 -23.38 6.65 -19.48
CA SER A 714 -23.84 7.59 -20.51
C SER A 714 -24.67 8.76 -19.98
N THR A 715 -25.36 8.60 -18.86
CA THR A 715 -26.14 9.69 -18.24
C THR A 715 -25.36 10.37 -17.14
N SER A 716 -24.66 9.60 -16.29
CA SER A 716 -23.85 10.17 -15.21
C SER A 716 -22.68 10.98 -15.75
N ALA A 717 -22.02 10.56 -16.85
CA ALA A 717 -20.92 11.34 -17.43
C ALA A 717 -21.37 12.55 -18.27
N ALA A 718 -22.65 12.66 -18.63
CA ALA A 718 -23.13 13.66 -19.60
C ALA A 718 -22.69 15.11 -19.29
N PRO A 719 -22.78 15.62 -18.05
CA PRO A 719 -22.32 16.98 -17.73
C PRO A 719 -20.82 17.18 -17.96
N VAL A 720 -20.00 16.14 -17.76
CA VAL A 720 -18.55 16.20 -17.98
C VAL A 720 -18.22 16.08 -19.47
N LEU A 721 -18.96 15.25 -20.21
CA LEU A 721 -18.83 15.12 -21.66
C LEU A 721 -19.20 16.42 -22.38
N ASP A 722 -20.26 17.09 -21.96
CA ASP A 722 -20.65 18.41 -22.49
C ASP A 722 -19.55 19.46 -22.26
N LEU A 723 -18.91 19.42 -21.08
CA LEU A 723 -17.75 20.26 -20.80
C LEU A 723 -16.57 19.94 -21.74
N VAL A 724 -16.22 18.66 -21.89
CA VAL A 724 -15.12 18.19 -22.76
C VAL A 724 -15.31 18.68 -24.20
N GLU A 725 -16.50 18.53 -24.76
CA GLU A 725 -16.81 18.99 -26.12
C GLU A 725 -16.67 20.51 -26.27
N LYS A 726 -17.07 21.27 -25.24
CA LYS A 726 -16.99 22.74 -25.24
C LYS A 726 -15.56 23.27 -25.14
N ILE A 727 -14.68 22.62 -24.39
CA ILE A 727 -13.32 23.11 -24.10
C ILE A 727 -12.23 22.43 -24.92
N GLY A 728 -12.52 21.33 -25.61
CA GLY A 728 -11.50 20.45 -26.18
C GLY A 728 -10.51 21.15 -27.10
N ASP A 729 -11.00 22.01 -28.01
CA ASP A 729 -10.13 22.76 -28.91
C ASP A 729 -9.22 23.77 -28.18
N VAL A 730 -9.75 24.41 -27.12
CA VAL A 730 -9.00 25.36 -26.29
C VAL A 730 -7.89 24.63 -25.54
N VAL A 731 -8.23 23.47 -24.95
CA VAL A 731 -7.29 22.64 -24.17
C VAL A 731 -6.16 22.13 -25.04
N VAL A 732 -6.47 21.48 -26.16
CA VAL A 732 -5.49 20.88 -27.08
C VAL A 732 -4.54 21.93 -27.66
N SER A 733 -5.02 23.15 -27.88
CA SER A 733 -4.21 24.25 -28.42
C SER A 733 -3.34 24.94 -27.38
N SER A 734 -3.56 24.70 -26.08
CA SER A 734 -2.91 25.44 -24.99
C SER A 734 -1.55 24.87 -24.57
N SER A 735 -1.42 23.54 -24.48
CA SER A 735 -0.18 22.83 -24.16
C SER A 735 -0.30 21.34 -24.49
N ALA A 736 0.84 20.69 -24.72
CA ALA A 736 0.91 19.25 -24.94
C ALA A 736 0.41 18.45 -23.73
N GLU A 737 0.75 18.89 -22.52
CA GLU A 737 0.35 18.24 -21.28
C GLU A 737 -1.16 18.32 -21.02
N ALA A 738 -1.79 19.48 -21.29
CA ALA A 738 -3.23 19.62 -21.17
C ALA A 738 -3.96 18.75 -22.21
N GLY A 739 -3.45 18.70 -23.44
CA GLY A 739 -3.96 17.80 -24.47
C GLY A 739 -3.84 16.31 -24.10
N TYR A 740 -2.71 15.90 -23.50
CA TYR A 740 -2.50 14.53 -23.03
C TYR A 740 -3.54 14.11 -21.98
N ARG A 741 -3.74 14.93 -20.94
CA ARG A 741 -4.70 14.66 -19.86
C ARG A 741 -6.13 14.54 -20.38
N LEU A 742 -6.50 15.39 -21.34
CA LEU A 742 -7.82 15.35 -21.96
C LEU A 742 -8.02 14.09 -22.83
N ALA A 743 -6.98 13.65 -23.54
CA ALA A 743 -7.01 12.42 -24.33
C ALA A 743 -7.13 11.17 -23.44
N ILE A 744 -6.46 11.13 -22.28
CA ILE A 744 -6.67 10.07 -21.29
C ILE A 744 -8.11 10.08 -20.78
N ALA A 745 -8.64 11.25 -20.42
CA ALA A 745 -10.02 11.36 -19.93
C ALA A 745 -11.04 10.80 -20.95
N TYR A 746 -10.85 11.11 -22.23
CA TYR A 746 -11.64 10.53 -23.32
C TYR A 746 -11.53 9.00 -23.38
N GLY A 747 -10.30 8.46 -23.28
CA GLY A 747 -10.07 7.02 -23.22
C GLY A 747 -10.77 6.35 -22.04
N ASN A 748 -10.70 6.95 -20.86
CA ASN A 748 -11.36 6.48 -19.65
C ASN A 748 -12.90 6.47 -19.80
N PHE A 749 -13.50 7.54 -20.33
CA PHE A 749 -14.94 7.57 -20.60
C PHE A 749 -15.36 6.56 -21.67
N LYS A 750 -14.52 6.33 -22.68
CA LYS A 750 -14.76 5.31 -23.71
C LYS A 750 -14.69 3.89 -23.13
N TYR A 751 -13.69 3.62 -22.28
CA TYR A 751 -13.56 2.37 -21.53
C TYR A 751 -14.77 2.13 -20.61
N ALA A 752 -15.29 3.19 -19.98
CA ALA A 752 -16.50 3.15 -19.15
C ALA A 752 -17.81 3.02 -19.95
N ASN A 753 -17.77 2.89 -21.29
CA ASN A 753 -18.94 2.91 -22.18
C ASN A 753 -19.82 4.18 -22.04
N ALA A 754 -19.27 5.32 -21.63
CA ALA A 754 -20.03 6.56 -21.46
C ALA A 754 -20.54 7.13 -22.79
N TYR A 755 -19.91 6.77 -23.91
CA TYR A 755 -20.33 7.17 -25.26
C TYR A 755 -21.37 6.22 -25.90
N SER A 756 -22.04 5.35 -25.14
CA SER A 756 -22.81 4.16 -25.59
C SER A 756 -24.06 4.38 -26.47
N ASN A 757 -24.29 5.57 -27.02
CA ASN A 757 -25.21 5.78 -28.16
C ASN A 757 -24.50 6.15 -29.48
N ALA A 758 -23.17 6.10 -29.52
CA ALA A 758 -22.36 6.59 -30.62
C ALA A 758 -21.51 5.49 -31.28
N GLY A 759 -22.05 4.28 -31.45
CA GLY A 759 -21.44 3.24 -32.29
C GLY A 759 -21.23 3.64 -33.77
N ALA A 760 -21.50 4.90 -34.14
CA ALA A 760 -21.23 5.49 -35.44
C ALA A 760 -20.85 6.99 -35.39
N ALA A 761 -20.66 7.61 -34.21
CA ALA A 761 -20.24 9.02 -34.19
C ALA A 761 -18.73 9.11 -34.40
N PRO A 762 -18.24 9.96 -35.32
CA PRO A 762 -16.81 10.14 -35.50
C PRO A 762 -16.18 10.68 -34.20
N PRO A 763 -14.91 10.35 -33.92
CA PRO A 763 -14.20 10.93 -32.79
C PRO A 763 -14.24 12.46 -32.88
N PRO A 764 -14.32 13.15 -31.73
CA PRO A 764 -14.52 14.60 -31.71
C PRO A 764 -13.38 15.33 -32.41
N GLN A 765 -13.69 16.50 -32.99
CA GLN A 765 -12.73 17.23 -33.84
C GLN A 765 -11.45 17.60 -33.09
N TRP A 766 -11.57 17.97 -31.82
CA TRP A 766 -10.43 18.30 -30.97
C TRP A 766 -9.46 17.11 -30.76
N LEU A 767 -9.96 15.87 -30.75
CA LEU A 767 -9.13 14.66 -30.58
C LEU A 767 -8.32 14.36 -31.85
N LYS A 768 -8.90 14.62 -33.04
CA LYS A 768 -8.15 14.55 -34.30
C LYS A 768 -7.03 15.58 -34.32
N LYS A 769 -7.34 16.82 -33.92
CA LYS A 769 -6.36 17.90 -33.78
C LYS A 769 -5.25 17.55 -32.78
N TRP A 770 -5.58 16.93 -31.65
CA TRP A 770 -4.60 16.43 -30.68
C TRP A 770 -3.66 15.39 -31.30
N ASN A 771 -4.23 14.42 -32.02
CA ASN A 771 -3.46 13.38 -32.68
C ASN A 771 -2.49 13.98 -33.73
N GLU A 772 -2.95 14.92 -34.54
CA GLU A 772 -2.12 15.65 -35.51
C GLU A 772 -0.99 16.46 -34.84
N LEU A 773 -1.28 17.09 -33.70
CA LEU A 773 -0.32 17.96 -33.02
C LEU A 773 0.72 17.21 -32.20
N TYR A 774 0.41 16.03 -31.64
CA TYR A 774 1.24 15.42 -30.59
C TYR A 774 1.59 13.93 -30.76
N SER A 775 0.82 13.13 -31.51
CA SER A 775 1.00 11.67 -31.56
C SER A 775 2.38 11.21 -32.04
N SER A 776 3.05 12.01 -32.86
CA SER A 776 4.38 11.72 -33.41
C SER A 776 5.54 12.40 -32.66
N LYS A 777 5.27 13.15 -31.58
CA LYS A 777 6.28 13.96 -30.89
C LYS A 777 7.02 13.20 -29.79
N GLU A 778 6.31 12.42 -28.96
CA GLU A 778 6.90 11.64 -27.88
C GLU A 778 6.17 10.30 -27.74
N LYS A 779 6.89 9.28 -27.25
CA LYS A 779 6.39 7.91 -27.13
C LYS A 779 5.09 7.80 -26.32
N ARG A 780 4.94 8.56 -25.23
CA ARG A 780 3.71 8.55 -24.41
C ARG A 780 2.45 8.97 -25.20
N PHE A 781 2.58 9.84 -26.21
CA PHE A 781 1.45 10.25 -27.05
C PHE A 781 1.13 9.20 -28.13
N SER A 782 2.14 8.54 -28.70
CA SER A 782 1.93 7.46 -29.65
C SER A 782 1.27 6.25 -29.00
N ASP A 783 1.71 5.90 -27.80
CA ASP A 783 1.17 4.77 -27.03
C ASP A 783 -0.29 5.04 -26.66
N LEU A 784 -0.62 6.27 -26.25
CA LEU A 784 -2.00 6.66 -25.95
C LEU A 784 -2.87 6.69 -27.22
N ALA A 785 -2.34 7.18 -28.35
CA ALA A 785 -3.07 7.17 -29.62
C ALA A 785 -3.38 5.74 -30.09
N GLN A 786 -2.46 4.79 -29.84
CA GLN A 786 -2.67 3.38 -30.12
C GLN A 786 -3.78 2.80 -29.24
N ASP A 787 -3.75 3.04 -27.94
CA ASP A 787 -4.80 2.62 -27.01
C ASP A 787 -6.18 3.16 -27.41
N LEU A 788 -6.27 4.45 -27.75
CA LEU A 788 -7.52 5.08 -28.17
C LEU A 788 -8.09 4.53 -29.49
N ALA A 789 -7.24 3.97 -30.35
CA ALA A 789 -7.62 3.29 -31.58
C ALA A 789 -8.05 1.84 -31.37
N LEU A 790 -7.65 1.20 -30.26
CA LEU A 790 -8.04 -0.15 -29.88
C LEU A 790 -9.40 -0.19 -29.17
N LEU A 791 -9.69 0.84 -28.36
CA LEU A 791 -11.02 1.12 -27.82
C LEU A 791 -11.96 1.55 -28.94
#